data_AF-A0A956HSZ4-F1
#
_entry.id   AF-A0A956HSZ4-F1
#
_cell.length_a   1.000
_cell.length_b   1.000
_cell.length_c   1.000
_cell.angle_alpha   90.00
_cell.angle_beta   90.00
_cell.angle_gamma   90.00
#
_symmetry.space_group_name_H-M   'P 1'
#
loop_
_entity.id
_entity.type
_entity.pdbx_description
1 polymer ?
#
loop_
_entity_poly.entity_id
_entity_poly.type
_entity_poly.pdbx_seq_one_letter_code
_entity_poly.pdbx_strand_id
1 'polypeptide(L)'
;DNDCDGLVDNCQLCNGKAIPENDPANCGECGNACRPDQICSLSSCKCPPNAGFECGGSCVDLDTDGQNCGACGTACPAGQSCEKGACVCSDAVAPDYCDGAGCIDLQSNDSNCGACGVTCPSGTHCTEGACECGDAFKPDYCSPAGCVNLQADHANCGSCGNACNADEICSNGACQCYATGYITCGGKCVNPNADPANCGSCGATCMAGQNCSNGSCSCPWTKPDACSTGCTTIATDPDNCGACGNKCPSNLTCVAGACSCDKDKVQCDSACVSLQSDSNNCGACGNVCPSNQYCLVGACKCSTFGLTPCGAQCVDSSTDTQNCGSCGNVCPGTQLCSGGTCKCPTGQTWCTASGACVDLKTDAQNCGSCANACNPGEACSNGYCACPTSGEKWCASTGVCTDISNNSSHCGACDKACPAGTQCQSYTCKCLTAGQTLCGGTDCYDLQNDPAHCGSCSNACSGNQVCTAGKCGCPAPIVGAPLRLTTTPTDAARPAAAWSGTHVGVVYIENPAGSSQWGDLYFALLNPDGTRAKSPDIALTTTQSVREQPSIVWTGTEFGVAYRRSTSAMFQRLDANGTLLGAPADINLATPGPILPYISPLGLAWSPTYGGYALCSLGSSEVGFQRIGATGTAPEAVNHINILGALFDGNCKLAVSPVGEWGILVGGGGGYDFKFVPVNPDGSKTKPTTTLQVYTYATEVSLVYDGAAWLSAWRYEGSGIRVNRGETLNSPFTAVPFTSKGGDHYNVSTTLSGTGAVELVWTQPNDIRLRRFLVPTSSTSFLTALGGEVSILATPNAIDMTAVHTGSGSMLTLWADNRWGATELYAAPVDFSSCP
;
A
#
# COMPACT_ATOMS: atom_id res chain seq x y z
N ASP A 1 3.88 103.83 88.05
CA ASP A 1 2.90 102.92 87.43
C ASP A 1 2.44 103.69 86.23
N ASN A 2 2.97 103.37 85.05
CA ASN A 2 3.13 104.27 83.90
C ASN A 2 1.82 104.84 83.30
N ASP A 3 1.07 105.62 84.06
CA ASP A 3 -0.15 106.31 83.67
C ASP A 3 0.07 107.84 83.50
N CYS A 4 1.29 108.31 83.80
CA CYS A 4 1.75 109.68 83.61
C CYS A 4 0.83 110.73 84.27
N ASP A 5 0.41 110.47 85.51
CA ASP A 5 -0.37 111.41 86.33
C ASP A 5 0.50 112.45 87.08
N GLY A 6 1.82 112.31 87.03
CA GLY A 6 2.80 113.28 87.51
C GLY A 6 3.21 113.13 88.98
N LEU A 7 2.90 112.03 89.66
CA LEU A 7 3.21 111.91 91.10
C LEU A 7 4.34 110.95 91.50
N VAL A 8 4.74 109.96 90.69
CA VAL A 8 6.11 109.38 90.57
C VAL A 8 6.11 108.46 89.35
N ASP A 9 6.61 108.92 88.20
CA ASP A 9 6.70 108.10 86.98
C ASP A 9 7.96 108.42 86.17
N ASN A 10 8.60 107.41 85.59
CA ASN A 10 9.70 107.54 84.63
C ASN A 10 9.17 107.73 83.20
N CYS A 11 8.29 108.72 82.98
CA CYS A 11 7.72 108.98 81.66
C CYS A 11 8.81 109.54 80.70
N GLN A 12 9.02 108.86 79.57
CA GLN A 12 9.82 109.42 78.46
C GLN A 12 8.97 110.47 77.72
N LEU A 13 9.47 111.70 77.66
CA LEU A 13 8.83 112.82 76.95
C LEU A 13 9.52 113.04 75.61
N CYS A 14 8.74 113.07 74.52
CA CYS A 14 9.24 113.38 73.17
C CYS A 14 8.55 114.65 72.67
N ASN A 15 9.33 115.73 72.47
CA ASN A 15 8.81 117.06 72.10
C ASN A 15 7.66 117.56 73.00
N GLY A 16 7.72 117.26 74.31
CA GLY A 16 6.74 117.71 75.30
C GLY A 16 5.42 116.92 75.35
N LYS A 17 5.29 115.81 74.61
CA LYS A 17 4.17 114.86 74.74
C LYS A 17 4.64 113.54 75.37
N ALA A 18 3.81 112.98 76.24
CA ALA A 18 4.01 111.63 76.77
C ALA A 18 3.81 110.62 75.64
N ILE A 19 4.77 109.71 75.50
CA ILE A 19 4.73 108.60 74.54
C ILE A 19 4.53 107.28 75.30
N PRO A 20 3.57 106.44 74.91
CA PRO A 20 3.43 105.09 75.47
C PRO A 20 4.68 104.24 75.21
N GLU A 21 5.02 103.34 76.15
CA GLU A 21 6.21 102.47 76.06
C GLU A 21 6.21 101.53 74.83
N ASN A 22 5.06 101.36 74.19
CA ASN A 22 4.85 100.55 72.99
C ASN A 22 4.59 101.38 71.72
N ASP A 23 4.88 102.69 71.72
CA ASP A 23 4.76 103.55 70.54
C ASP A 23 5.80 103.17 69.46
N PRO A 24 5.38 102.62 68.29
CA PRO A 24 6.30 102.21 67.24
C PRO A 24 7.06 103.38 66.61
N ALA A 25 6.59 104.63 66.74
CA ALA A 25 7.26 105.78 66.17
C ALA A 25 8.36 106.36 67.08
N ASN A 26 8.39 105.98 68.37
CA ASN A 26 9.27 106.55 69.39
C ASN A 26 9.76 105.49 70.39
N CYS A 27 10.31 104.38 69.89
CA CYS A 27 10.60 103.20 70.69
C CYS A 27 11.91 103.31 71.46
N GLY A 28 11.83 103.41 72.80
CA GLY A 28 12.97 103.49 73.72
C GLY A 28 13.70 104.83 73.76
N GLU A 29 13.63 105.63 72.69
CA GLU A 29 14.02 107.04 72.68
C GLU A 29 13.25 107.85 71.62
N CYS A 30 13.21 109.17 71.78
CA CYS A 30 12.46 110.09 70.92
C CYS A 30 13.02 110.10 69.49
N GLY A 31 12.17 109.82 68.50
CA GLY A 31 12.56 109.75 67.08
C GLY A 31 13.10 108.39 66.61
N ASN A 32 13.22 107.40 67.49
CA ASN A 32 13.58 106.04 67.11
C ASN A 32 12.35 105.25 66.64
N ALA A 33 11.99 105.39 65.36
CA ALA A 33 10.87 104.67 64.76
C ALA A 33 11.26 103.23 64.40
N CYS A 34 10.48 102.27 64.87
CA CYS A 34 10.60 100.89 64.45
C CYS A 34 10.29 100.73 62.95
N ARG A 35 10.92 99.73 62.34
CA ARG A 35 10.60 99.36 60.96
C ARG A 35 9.13 98.91 60.88
N PRO A 36 8.46 99.04 59.72
CA PRO A 36 7.03 98.74 59.57
C PRO A 36 6.63 97.30 59.96
N ASP A 37 7.57 96.36 59.97
CA ASP A 37 7.44 94.94 60.30
C ASP A 37 7.85 94.60 61.75
N GLN A 38 8.25 95.59 62.55
CA GLN A 38 8.63 95.46 63.96
C GLN A 38 7.58 96.10 64.89
N ILE A 39 7.54 95.62 66.13
CA ILE A 39 6.76 96.21 67.21
C ILE A 39 7.68 96.82 68.26
N CYS A 40 7.24 97.89 68.92
CA CYS A 40 7.94 98.42 70.08
C CYS A 40 7.54 97.61 71.32
N SER A 41 8.50 96.90 71.92
CA SER A 41 8.27 96.10 73.12
C SER A 41 9.44 96.23 74.10
N LEU A 42 9.14 96.71 75.31
CA LEU A 42 10.13 96.99 76.36
C LEU A 42 11.24 97.93 75.85
N SER A 43 10.84 99.08 75.31
CA SER A 43 11.76 100.14 74.85
C SER A 43 12.78 99.68 73.78
N SER A 44 12.44 98.66 72.99
CA SER A 44 13.27 98.18 71.87
C SER A 44 12.39 97.69 70.72
N CYS A 45 12.80 97.98 69.49
CA CYS A 45 12.14 97.46 68.30
C CYS A 45 12.46 95.98 68.15
N LYS A 46 11.43 95.14 68.15
CA LYS A 46 11.53 93.69 68.09
C LYS A 46 10.54 93.14 67.07
N CYS A 47 10.83 91.97 66.51
CA CYS A 47 9.87 91.29 65.67
C CYS A 47 8.63 90.84 66.45
N PRO A 48 7.44 90.88 65.83
CA PRO A 48 6.22 90.42 66.48
C PRO A 48 6.29 88.90 66.73
N PRO A 49 5.57 88.38 67.74
CA PRO A 49 5.70 86.98 68.17
C PRO A 49 5.41 85.93 67.08
N ASN A 50 4.68 86.30 66.04
CA ASN A 50 4.32 85.45 64.89
C ASN A 50 5.31 85.55 63.70
N ALA A 51 6.34 86.38 63.78
CA ALA A 51 7.43 86.50 62.80
C ALA A 51 8.76 86.68 63.55
N GLY A 52 8.95 85.88 64.60
CA GLY A 52 9.76 86.17 65.78
C GLY A 52 11.28 86.30 65.61
N PHE A 53 11.81 86.30 64.40
CA PHE A 53 13.25 86.35 64.13
C PHE A 53 13.62 87.45 63.15
N GLU A 54 14.65 88.23 63.52
CA GLU A 54 15.22 89.29 62.67
C GLU A 54 16.27 88.66 61.73
N CYS A 55 15.98 88.66 60.43
CA CYS A 55 16.87 88.10 59.40
C CYS A 55 17.25 89.17 58.39
N GLY A 56 18.49 89.67 58.48
CA GLY A 56 19.05 90.60 57.49
C GLY A 56 18.29 91.93 57.35
N GLY A 57 17.62 92.38 58.41
CA GLY A 57 16.82 93.60 58.40
C GLY A 57 15.38 93.40 57.92
N SER A 58 14.76 92.25 58.20
CA SER A 58 13.31 91.98 58.08
C SER A 58 12.88 90.95 59.12
N CYS A 59 11.65 91.09 59.64
CA CYS A 59 11.02 90.11 60.53
C CYS A 59 10.39 88.98 59.74
N VAL A 60 10.83 87.75 60.00
CA VAL A 60 10.41 86.55 59.27
C VAL A 60 9.98 85.45 60.22
N ASP A 61 9.00 84.66 59.80
CA ASP A 61 8.57 83.47 60.52
C ASP A 61 9.41 82.28 60.06
N LEU A 62 10.37 81.84 60.86
CA LEU A 62 11.23 80.71 60.51
C LEU A 62 10.46 79.40 60.36
N ASP A 63 9.21 79.30 60.84
CA ASP A 63 8.40 78.10 60.73
C ASP A 63 7.63 77.98 59.41
N THR A 64 7.43 79.09 58.70
CA THR A 64 6.55 79.14 57.50
C THR A 64 7.13 79.94 56.32
N ASP A 65 8.17 80.76 56.53
CA ASP A 65 8.82 81.51 55.46
C ASP A 65 9.75 80.62 54.64
N GLY A 66 9.35 80.32 53.40
CA GLY A 66 10.12 79.52 52.45
C GLY A 66 11.49 80.09 52.07
N GLN A 67 11.81 81.34 52.38
CA GLN A 67 13.16 81.92 52.17
C GLN A 67 14.04 81.95 53.43
N ASN A 68 13.47 81.62 54.60
CA ASN A 68 14.15 81.68 55.89
C ASN A 68 13.80 80.48 56.79
N CYS A 69 13.64 79.29 56.20
CA CYS A 69 13.09 78.14 56.91
C CYS A 69 14.07 77.56 57.93
N GLY A 70 13.68 77.55 59.21
CA GLY A 70 14.49 77.06 60.33
C GLY A 70 15.66 77.97 60.75
N ALA A 71 16.20 78.78 59.84
CA ALA A 71 17.22 79.79 60.10
C ALA A 71 17.24 80.88 59.02
N CYS A 72 17.68 82.09 59.40
CA CYS A 72 17.84 83.22 58.48
C CYS A 72 18.65 82.87 57.22
N GLY A 73 18.12 83.24 56.05
CA GLY A 73 18.77 83.02 54.75
C GLY A 73 18.73 81.57 54.24
N THR A 74 18.04 80.67 54.95
CA THR A 74 17.85 79.29 54.52
C THR A 74 16.61 79.18 53.64
N ALA A 75 16.78 79.38 52.33
CA ALA A 75 15.69 79.22 51.38
C ALA A 75 15.44 77.73 51.09
N CYS A 76 14.18 77.33 51.10
CA CYS A 76 13.79 75.98 50.72
C CYS A 76 14.11 75.75 49.24
N PRO A 77 14.72 74.60 48.91
CA PRO A 77 14.90 74.19 47.53
C PRO A 77 13.58 74.18 46.75
N ALA A 78 13.69 74.35 45.43
CA ALA A 78 12.52 74.43 44.55
C ALA A 78 11.61 73.18 44.71
N GLY A 79 10.32 73.42 44.97
CA GLY A 79 9.32 72.38 45.18
C GLY A 79 9.04 72.04 46.65
N GLN A 80 9.84 72.52 47.59
CA GLN A 80 9.59 72.37 49.03
C GLN A 80 8.90 73.60 49.64
N SER A 81 8.08 73.36 50.66
CA SER A 81 7.50 74.38 51.53
C SER A 81 8.22 74.40 52.88
N CYS A 82 8.21 75.54 53.57
CA CYS A 82 8.64 75.60 54.95
C CYS A 82 7.49 75.21 55.87
N GLU A 83 7.65 74.12 56.61
CA GLU A 83 6.67 73.68 57.61
C GLU A 83 7.40 73.36 58.92
N LYS A 84 7.07 74.11 59.98
CA LYS A 84 7.65 73.95 61.33
C LYS A 84 9.18 74.04 61.34
N GLY A 85 9.72 74.92 60.50
CA GLY A 85 11.15 75.21 60.44
C GLY A 85 11.97 74.19 59.67
N ALA A 86 11.32 73.29 58.92
CA ALA A 86 11.98 72.37 58.00
C ALA A 86 11.42 72.52 56.59
N CYS A 87 12.30 72.44 55.59
CA CYS A 87 11.87 72.37 54.20
C CYS A 87 11.39 70.95 53.91
N VAL A 88 10.12 70.82 53.56
CA VAL A 88 9.45 69.53 53.34
C VAL A 88 8.75 69.51 51.99
N CYS A 89 8.54 68.33 51.45
CA CYS A 89 7.66 68.15 50.31
C CYS A 89 6.21 68.10 50.80
N SER A 90 5.45 69.15 50.53
CA SER A 90 4.07 69.30 51.01
C SER A 90 3.05 68.40 50.28
N ASP A 91 3.43 67.83 49.13
CA ASP A 91 2.56 66.93 48.38
C ASP A 91 2.66 65.50 48.92
N ALA A 92 1.55 64.98 49.43
CA ALA A 92 1.47 63.62 49.95
C ALA A 92 1.73 62.54 48.89
N VAL A 93 1.59 62.86 47.59
CA VAL A 93 1.94 61.93 46.49
C VAL A 93 3.39 62.05 46.01
N ALA A 94 4.19 62.94 46.61
CA ALA A 94 5.60 63.13 46.30
C ALA A 94 6.40 63.51 47.56
N PRO A 95 6.40 62.66 48.60
CA PRO A 95 6.90 63.03 49.93
C PRO A 95 8.43 63.13 50.03
N ASP A 96 9.16 62.56 49.07
CA ASP A 96 10.61 62.41 49.14
C ASP A 96 11.32 63.48 48.30
N TYR A 97 12.31 64.14 48.89
CA TYR A 97 13.10 65.14 48.18
C TYR A 97 14.40 64.55 47.64
N CYS A 98 14.62 64.69 46.34
CA CYS A 98 15.85 64.31 45.67
C CYS A 98 16.53 65.52 45.04
N ASP A 99 17.78 65.77 45.42
CA ASP A 99 18.60 66.85 44.84
C ASP A 99 18.65 66.74 43.31
N GLY A 100 18.10 67.76 42.63
CA GLY A 100 18.03 67.84 41.16
C GLY A 100 16.77 67.26 40.52
N ALA A 101 16.03 66.37 41.20
CA ALA A 101 14.74 65.84 40.72
C ALA A 101 13.52 66.49 41.41
N GLY A 102 13.73 67.15 42.55
CA GLY A 102 12.67 67.79 43.33
C GLY A 102 11.91 66.79 44.20
N CYS A 103 10.67 67.14 44.56
CA CYS A 103 9.77 66.27 45.31
C CYS A 103 9.20 65.18 44.39
N ILE A 104 9.39 63.93 44.78
CA ILE A 104 8.95 62.73 44.06
C ILE A 104 8.48 61.65 45.05
N ASP A 105 7.88 60.58 44.55
CA ASP A 105 7.57 59.39 45.33
C ASP A 105 8.54 58.27 45.01
N LEU A 106 9.41 57.92 45.96
CA LEU A 106 10.38 56.84 45.78
C LEU A 106 9.72 55.47 45.64
N GLN A 107 8.42 55.33 45.94
CA GLN A 107 7.72 54.06 45.83
C GLN A 107 7.18 53.76 44.43
N SER A 108 7.01 54.79 43.59
CA SER A 108 6.37 54.66 42.28
C SER A 108 7.14 55.35 41.13
N ASN A 109 8.18 56.11 41.43
CA ASN A 109 8.94 56.81 40.39
C ASN A 109 10.00 55.91 39.75
N ASP A 110 9.79 55.52 38.49
CA ASP A 110 10.71 54.67 37.70
C ASP A 110 12.13 55.22 37.57
N SER A 111 12.35 56.52 37.79
CA SER A 111 13.70 57.14 37.71
C SER A 111 14.40 57.26 39.06
N ASN A 112 13.70 57.00 40.16
CA ASN A 112 14.18 57.18 41.53
C ASN A 112 13.56 56.13 42.48
N CYS A 113 13.59 54.87 42.08
CA CYS A 113 12.89 53.81 42.78
C CYS A 113 13.65 53.35 44.04
N GLY A 114 13.01 53.48 45.21
CA GLY A 114 13.57 53.12 46.51
C GLY A 114 14.63 54.08 47.05
N ALA A 115 15.34 54.81 46.17
CA ALA A 115 16.25 55.90 46.53
C ALA A 115 16.46 56.89 45.36
N CYS A 116 16.90 58.10 45.68
CA CYS A 116 17.20 59.14 44.70
C CYS A 116 18.23 58.67 43.65
N GLY A 117 17.93 58.90 42.37
CA GLY A 117 18.79 58.55 41.23
C GLY A 117 18.81 57.06 40.84
N VAL A 118 18.03 56.20 41.51
CA VAL A 118 17.91 54.78 41.16
C VAL A 118 16.88 54.62 40.04
N THR A 119 17.34 54.58 38.80
CA THR A 119 16.47 54.34 37.64
C THR A 119 16.25 52.85 37.43
N CYS A 120 14.99 52.45 37.24
CA CYS A 120 14.62 51.08 36.95
C CYS A 120 15.17 50.62 35.60
N PRO A 121 15.75 49.41 35.52
CA PRO A 121 16.19 48.84 34.25
C PRO A 121 15.04 48.78 33.22
N SER A 122 15.40 48.89 31.93
CA SER A 122 14.42 48.88 30.85
C SER A 122 13.47 47.67 30.94
N GLY A 123 12.17 47.95 30.99
CA GLY A 123 11.10 46.94 31.09
C GLY A 123 10.63 46.62 32.51
N THR A 124 11.23 47.22 33.54
CA THR A 124 10.75 47.16 34.93
C THR A 124 10.11 48.49 35.36
N HIS A 125 9.23 48.45 36.35
CA HIS A 125 8.54 49.59 36.95
C HIS A 125 8.75 49.62 38.45
N CYS A 126 8.74 50.83 39.02
CA CYS A 126 8.84 51.01 40.45
C CYS A 126 7.51 50.66 41.12
N THR A 127 7.51 49.62 41.94
CA THR A 127 6.37 49.21 42.75
C THR A 127 6.86 49.04 44.19
N GLU A 128 6.26 49.77 45.13
CA GLU A 128 6.63 49.76 46.55
C GLU A 128 8.12 50.01 46.82
N GLY A 129 8.77 50.81 45.96
CA GLY A 129 10.18 51.17 46.09
C GLY A 129 11.17 50.11 45.57
N ALA A 130 10.69 49.10 44.85
CA ALA A 130 11.52 48.13 44.14
C ALA A 130 11.21 48.14 42.63
N CYS A 131 12.25 47.94 41.81
CA CYS A 131 12.08 47.78 40.37
C CYS A 131 11.63 46.35 40.07
N GLU A 132 10.38 46.20 39.66
CA GLU A 132 9.74 44.91 39.41
C GLU A 132 9.22 44.81 37.98
N CYS A 133 9.01 43.58 37.50
CA CYS A 133 8.40 43.36 36.20
C CYS A 133 6.88 43.59 36.28
N GLY A 134 6.37 44.61 35.60
CA GLY A 134 4.96 45.02 35.68
C GLY A 134 3.96 44.12 34.93
N ASP A 135 4.39 42.99 34.37
CA ASP A 135 3.55 42.07 33.59
C ASP A 135 3.40 40.73 34.33
N ALA A 136 2.16 40.36 34.65
CA ALA A 136 1.81 39.09 35.29
C ALA A 136 2.28 37.86 34.48
N PHE A 137 2.52 38.01 33.17
CA PHE A 137 3.00 36.94 32.30
C PHE A 137 4.52 36.83 32.23
N LYS A 138 5.28 37.81 32.76
CA LYS A 138 6.75 37.83 32.78
C LYS A 138 7.27 38.39 34.12
N PRO A 139 7.00 37.69 35.24
CA PRO A 139 7.25 38.24 36.57
C PRO A 139 8.74 38.31 36.94
N ASP A 140 9.61 37.61 36.23
CA ASP A 140 10.97 37.38 36.66
C ASP A 140 11.97 38.25 35.89
N TYR A 141 12.77 39.06 36.59
CA TYR A 141 13.82 39.86 35.96
C TYR A 141 15.14 39.08 35.84
N CYS A 142 15.60 38.86 34.60
CA CYS A 142 16.87 38.22 34.31
C CYS A 142 17.83 39.17 33.58
N SER A 143 18.95 39.54 34.20
CA SER A 143 19.96 40.35 33.49
C SER A 143 20.84 39.45 32.60
N PRO A 144 21.03 39.73 31.29
CA PRO A 144 20.57 40.91 30.52
C PRO A 144 19.26 40.72 29.74
N ALA A 145 18.59 39.57 29.85
CA ALA A 145 17.38 39.24 29.10
C ALA A 145 16.15 40.14 29.38
N GLY A 146 16.13 40.85 30.51
CA GLY A 146 14.99 41.64 30.96
C GLY A 146 13.93 40.78 31.66
N CYS A 147 12.67 41.22 31.63
CA CYS A 147 11.56 40.48 32.21
C CYS A 147 11.20 39.24 31.36
N VAL A 148 11.24 38.08 31.98
CA VAL A 148 10.98 36.77 31.39
C VAL A 148 9.97 36.01 32.25
N ASN A 149 9.50 34.87 31.73
CA ASN A 149 8.66 33.96 32.49
C ASN A 149 9.48 32.69 32.77
N LEU A 150 9.99 32.53 33.99
CA LEU A 150 10.79 31.33 34.28
C LEU A 150 10.00 30.02 34.13
N GLN A 151 8.66 30.07 34.05
CA GLN A 151 7.81 28.89 33.86
C GLN A 151 7.66 28.45 32.40
N ALA A 152 7.94 29.33 31.43
CA ALA A 152 7.66 29.10 30.01
C ALA A 152 8.74 29.61 29.04
N ASP A 153 9.66 30.45 29.50
CA ASP A 153 10.73 31.01 28.68
C ASP A 153 11.80 29.94 28.43
N HIS A 154 11.92 29.51 27.17
CA HIS A 154 12.87 28.47 26.76
C HIS A 154 14.33 28.86 27.03
N ALA A 155 14.68 30.14 27.03
CA ALA A 155 16.04 30.61 27.28
C ALA A 155 16.36 30.83 28.77
N ASN A 156 15.34 30.82 29.63
CA ASN A 156 15.43 31.13 31.06
C ASN A 156 14.54 30.20 31.88
N CYS A 157 14.58 28.88 31.62
CA CYS A 157 13.62 27.97 32.22
C CYS A 157 13.98 27.62 33.67
N GLY A 158 13.12 27.95 34.62
CA GLY A 158 13.30 27.73 36.06
C GLY A 158 14.32 28.64 36.74
N SER A 159 15.28 29.20 35.98
CA SER A 159 16.25 30.20 36.43
C SER A 159 16.82 30.99 35.26
N CYS A 160 17.33 32.19 35.53
CA CYS A 160 17.91 33.07 34.53
C CYS A 160 19.09 32.41 33.80
N GLY A 161 19.08 32.48 32.46
CA GLY A 161 20.13 31.92 31.61
C GLY A 161 20.10 30.39 31.47
N ASN A 162 19.14 29.70 32.08
CA ASN A 162 18.97 28.25 31.91
C ASN A 162 18.19 27.95 30.62
N ALA A 163 18.89 27.97 29.49
CA ALA A 163 18.30 27.65 28.20
C ALA A 163 18.06 26.14 28.05
N CYS A 164 16.87 25.74 27.63
CA CYS A 164 16.56 24.37 27.28
C CYS A 164 17.27 23.96 25.97
N ASN A 165 17.49 22.66 25.77
CA ASN A 165 18.08 22.17 24.54
C ASN A 165 17.07 22.27 23.38
N ALA A 166 17.55 22.20 22.13
CA ALA A 166 16.74 22.43 20.92
C ALA A 166 15.46 21.58 20.82
N ASP A 167 15.42 20.40 21.46
CA ASP A 167 14.29 19.46 21.43
C ASP A 167 13.41 19.49 22.71
N GLU A 168 13.65 20.47 23.58
CA GLU A 168 12.96 20.65 24.86
C GLU A 168 12.12 21.95 24.87
N ILE A 169 11.06 21.95 25.66
CA ILE A 169 10.27 23.13 25.99
C ILE A 169 10.40 23.45 27.48
N CYS A 170 10.23 24.72 27.83
CA CYS A 170 10.05 25.10 29.21
C CYS A 170 8.60 24.90 29.61
N SER A 171 8.34 24.00 30.54
CA SER A 171 7.00 23.77 31.10
C SER A 171 7.08 23.67 32.61
N ASN A 172 6.34 24.54 33.31
CA ASN A 172 6.34 24.65 34.77
C ASN A 172 7.75 24.80 35.37
N GLY A 173 8.60 25.59 34.69
CA GLY A 173 9.95 25.90 35.16
C GLY A 173 10.95 24.75 35.01
N ALA A 174 10.62 23.72 34.24
CA ALA A 174 11.53 22.63 33.91
C ALA A 174 11.66 22.46 32.38
N CYS A 175 12.88 22.22 31.91
CA CYS A 175 13.11 21.77 30.55
C CYS A 175 12.59 20.34 30.41
N GLN A 176 11.61 20.16 29.54
CA GLN A 176 10.96 18.88 29.30
C GLN A 176 10.87 18.63 27.79
N CYS A 177 10.90 17.36 27.40
CA CYS A 177 10.75 17.01 25.99
C CYS A 177 9.40 17.46 25.44
N TYR A 178 9.41 18.06 24.24
CA TYR A 178 8.19 18.53 23.57
C TYR A 178 7.17 17.41 23.31
N ALA A 179 7.66 16.20 23.02
CA ALA A 179 6.84 15.04 22.72
C ALA A 179 6.51 14.23 23.99
N THR A 180 5.23 13.93 24.19
CA THR A 180 4.77 13.05 25.28
C THR A 180 5.36 11.64 25.12
N GLY A 181 5.85 11.07 26.23
CA GLY A 181 6.47 9.74 26.25
C GLY A 181 7.96 9.72 25.91
N TYR A 182 8.60 10.86 25.70
CA TYR A 182 10.06 10.98 25.56
C TYR A 182 10.69 11.35 26.92
N ILE A 183 11.93 10.91 27.15
CA ILE A 183 12.71 11.24 28.36
C ILE A 183 14.00 11.95 27.96
N THR A 184 14.52 12.80 28.85
CA THR A 184 15.82 13.47 28.64
C THR A 184 16.96 12.54 29.05
N CYS A 185 17.79 12.14 28.08
CA CYS A 185 19.00 11.37 28.30
C CYS A 185 20.22 12.14 27.79
N GLY A 186 21.05 12.63 28.71
CA GLY A 186 22.26 13.40 28.38
C GLY A 186 21.99 14.70 27.59
N GLY A 187 20.87 15.38 27.88
CA GLY A 187 20.46 16.62 27.21
C GLY A 187 19.79 16.41 25.84
N LYS A 188 19.42 15.18 25.50
CA LYS A 188 18.65 14.84 24.28
C LYS A 188 17.36 14.14 24.63
N CYS A 189 16.30 14.45 23.91
CA CYS A 189 15.03 13.75 24.02
C CYS A 189 15.07 12.44 23.26
N VAL A 190 14.89 11.33 23.98
CA VAL A 190 14.87 9.99 23.41
C VAL A 190 13.57 9.29 23.77
N ASN A 191 13.08 8.43 22.87
CA ASN A 191 11.89 7.64 23.13
C ASN A 191 12.29 6.32 23.80
N PRO A 192 12.07 6.14 25.11
CA PRO A 192 12.49 4.94 25.79
C PRO A 192 11.69 3.71 25.37
N ASN A 193 10.60 3.86 24.62
CA ASN A 193 9.81 2.73 24.12
C ASN A 193 10.28 2.22 22.74
N ALA A 194 11.14 2.96 22.05
CA ALA A 194 11.51 2.68 20.67
C ALA A 194 13.01 2.85 20.37
N ASP A 195 13.76 3.63 21.16
CA ASP A 195 15.18 3.85 20.97
C ASP A 195 16.01 2.66 21.52
N PRO A 196 16.69 1.87 20.67
CA PRO A 196 17.51 0.76 21.12
C PRO A 196 18.71 1.18 21.98
N ALA A 197 19.11 2.45 21.96
CA ALA A 197 20.19 2.96 22.81
C ALA A 197 19.72 3.40 24.20
N ASN A 198 18.40 3.56 24.41
CA ASN A 198 17.82 4.09 25.64
C ASN A 198 16.51 3.35 26.01
N CYS A 199 16.49 2.04 25.83
CA CYS A 199 15.27 1.23 25.93
C CYS A 199 14.82 1.03 27.38
N GLY A 200 13.69 1.63 27.73
CA GLY A 200 13.11 1.65 29.08
C GLY A 200 13.74 2.68 30.01
N SER A 201 15.01 3.02 29.83
CA SER A 201 15.72 4.06 30.61
C SER A 201 16.97 4.57 29.88
N CYS A 202 17.50 5.72 30.32
CA CYS A 202 18.70 6.30 29.73
C CYS A 202 19.90 5.35 29.78
N GLY A 203 20.55 5.13 28.63
CA GLY A 203 21.72 4.27 28.50
C GLY A 203 21.45 2.77 28.55
N ALA A 204 20.18 2.35 28.72
CA ALA A 204 19.79 0.95 28.59
C ALA A 204 19.82 0.53 27.12
N THR A 205 20.99 0.05 26.69
CA THR A 205 21.28 -0.34 25.31
C THR A 205 20.83 -1.77 25.07
N CYS A 206 20.03 -1.98 24.01
CA CYS A 206 19.70 -3.31 23.53
C CYS A 206 20.94 -3.98 22.92
N MET A 207 21.03 -5.30 23.07
CA MET A 207 22.12 -6.07 22.47
C MET A 207 22.03 -6.01 20.93
N ALA A 208 23.15 -6.27 20.26
CA ALA A 208 23.21 -6.25 18.80
C ALA A 208 22.11 -7.13 18.17
N GLY A 209 21.26 -6.50 17.36
CA GLY A 209 20.15 -7.17 16.67
C GLY A 209 18.81 -7.21 17.42
N GLN A 210 18.73 -6.71 18.67
CA GLN A 210 17.47 -6.50 19.38
C GLN A 210 16.84 -5.15 19.05
N ASN A 211 15.52 -5.09 19.11
CA ASN A 211 14.73 -3.86 19.01
C ASN A 211 14.23 -3.44 20.38
N CYS A 212 14.01 -2.14 20.56
CA CYS A 212 13.28 -1.66 21.71
C CYS A 212 11.78 -1.70 21.43
N SER A 213 11.00 -2.31 22.31
CA SER A 213 9.54 -2.36 22.20
C SER A 213 8.91 -2.23 23.58
N ASN A 214 8.12 -1.17 23.78
CA ASN A 214 7.46 -0.86 25.07
C ASN A 214 8.44 -0.82 26.25
N GLY A 215 9.65 -0.30 26.03
CA GLY A 215 10.67 -0.16 27.08
C GLY A 215 11.41 -1.45 27.41
N SER A 216 11.24 -2.51 26.63
CA SER A 216 12.01 -3.75 26.77
C SER A 216 12.73 -4.10 25.48
N CYS A 217 13.98 -4.52 25.59
CA CYS A 217 14.71 -5.08 24.47
C CYS A 217 14.16 -6.47 24.15
N SER A 218 13.81 -6.69 22.90
CA SER A 218 13.30 -7.95 22.40
C SER A 218 13.96 -8.29 21.07
N CYS A 219 14.03 -9.58 20.77
CA CYS A 219 14.48 -10.00 19.46
C CYS A 219 13.37 -9.81 18.41
N PRO A 220 13.73 -9.40 17.17
CA PRO A 220 12.76 -9.25 16.10
C PRO A 220 12.13 -10.60 15.77
N TRP A 221 10.88 -10.59 15.30
CA TRP A 221 10.13 -11.81 14.96
C TRP A 221 10.79 -12.69 13.89
N THR A 222 11.67 -12.11 13.05
CA THR A 222 12.46 -12.85 12.06
C THR A 222 13.59 -13.68 12.67
N LYS A 223 13.99 -13.36 13.91
CA LYS A 223 15.05 -14.02 14.69
C LYS A 223 14.67 -14.03 16.17
N PRO A 224 13.63 -14.77 16.58
CA PRO A 224 12.98 -14.60 17.88
C PRO A 224 13.86 -15.04 19.07
N ASP A 225 14.89 -15.83 18.84
CA ASP A 225 15.67 -16.47 19.88
C ASP A 225 16.85 -15.59 20.33
N ALA A 226 16.86 -15.20 21.60
CA ALA A 226 17.92 -14.39 22.19
C ALA A 226 19.12 -15.27 22.59
N CYS A 227 20.24 -15.11 21.89
CA CYS A 227 21.51 -15.73 22.23
C CYS A 227 22.53 -14.69 22.73
N SER A 228 23.60 -15.15 23.39
CA SER A 228 24.65 -14.27 23.94
C SER A 228 25.39 -13.42 22.88
N THR A 229 25.28 -13.78 21.61
CA THR A 229 25.88 -13.08 20.45
C THR A 229 24.87 -12.24 19.67
N GLY A 230 23.61 -12.18 20.11
CA GLY A 230 22.51 -11.48 19.44
C GLY A 230 21.33 -12.39 19.12
N CYS A 231 20.41 -11.89 18.31
CA CYS A 231 19.19 -12.60 17.93
C CYS A 231 19.43 -13.59 16.79
N THR A 232 18.87 -14.79 16.89
CA THR A 232 18.93 -15.83 15.86
C THR A 232 17.60 -16.60 15.74
N THR A 233 17.56 -17.59 14.85
CA THR A 233 16.44 -18.51 14.65
C THR A 233 16.94 -19.93 14.88
N ILE A 234 16.71 -20.47 16.08
CA ILE A 234 17.26 -21.80 16.44
C ILE A 234 16.67 -22.92 15.57
N ALA A 235 15.56 -22.67 14.88
CA ALA A 235 14.95 -23.63 13.97
C ALA A 235 15.73 -23.83 12.66
N THR A 236 16.53 -22.83 12.24
CA THR A 236 17.12 -22.78 10.90
C THR A 236 18.56 -22.27 10.85
N ASP A 237 19.10 -21.67 11.92
CA ASP A 237 20.48 -21.22 11.99
C ASP A 237 21.44 -22.39 12.22
N PRO A 238 22.34 -22.72 11.27
CA PRO A 238 23.32 -23.79 11.42
C PRO A 238 24.31 -23.57 12.57
N ASP A 239 24.52 -22.34 13.04
CA ASP A 239 25.43 -22.07 14.17
C ASP A 239 24.72 -22.11 15.54
N ASN A 240 23.38 -22.17 15.57
CA ASN A 240 22.55 -22.10 16.78
C ASN A 240 21.37 -23.09 16.74
N CYS A 241 21.56 -24.29 16.18
CA CYS A 241 20.47 -25.19 15.83
C CYS A 241 19.84 -25.88 17.05
N GLY A 242 18.57 -25.61 17.33
CA GLY A 242 17.81 -26.14 18.47
C GLY A 242 18.16 -25.50 19.82
N ALA A 243 19.34 -24.90 19.95
CA ALA A 243 19.77 -24.11 21.11
C ALA A 243 20.93 -23.17 20.72
N CYS A 244 21.07 -22.07 21.44
CA CYS A 244 22.18 -21.13 21.26
C CYS A 244 23.55 -21.84 21.34
N GLY A 245 24.41 -21.59 20.36
CA GLY A 245 25.75 -22.16 20.25
C GLY A 245 25.82 -23.62 19.77
N ASN A 246 24.68 -24.26 19.48
CA ASN A 246 24.67 -25.63 18.97
C ASN A 246 24.92 -25.66 17.44
N LYS A 247 26.20 -25.58 17.07
CA LYS A 247 26.63 -25.59 15.67
C LYS A 247 26.47 -26.96 15.02
N CYS A 248 25.85 -26.99 13.84
CA CYS A 248 25.72 -28.21 13.06
C CYS A 248 27.09 -28.70 12.54
N PRO A 249 27.35 -30.03 12.60
CA PRO A 249 28.52 -30.64 11.97
C PRO A 249 28.63 -30.31 10.49
N SER A 250 29.85 -30.34 9.96
CA SER A 250 30.12 -30.12 8.54
C SER A 250 29.23 -31.02 7.67
N ASN A 251 28.53 -30.42 6.70
CA ASN A 251 27.59 -31.05 5.76
C ASN A 251 26.16 -31.32 6.27
N LEU A 252 25.78 -30.84 7.46
CA LEU A 252 24.38 -30.81 7.92
C LEU A 252 23.83 -29.39 7.96
N THR A 253 22.53 -29.24 7.72
CA THR A 253 21.80 -27.97 7.84
C THR A 253 20.85 -28.03 9.03
N CYS A 254 20.49 -26.86 9.57
CA CYS A 254 19.52 -26.80 10.64
C CYS A 254 18.11 -26.82 10.06
N VAL A 255 17.37 -27.90 10.34
CA VAL A 255 16.00 -28.08 9.88
C VAL A 255 15.13 -28.37 11.09
N ALA A 256 14.19 -27.47 11.39
CA ALA A 256 13.27 -27.57 12.53
C ALA A 256 13.98 -27.75 13.88
N GLY A 257 15.15 -27.12 14.05
CA GLY A 257 15.92 -27.17 15.30
C GLY A 257 16.76 -28.43 15.48
N ALA A 258 16.88 -29.26 14.44
CA ALA A 258 17.78 -30.41 14.42
C ALA A 258 18.74 -30.32 13.23
N CYS A 259 20.01 -30.67 13.46
CA CYS A 259 20.98 -30.82 12.40
C CYS A 259 20.66 -32.07 11.59
N SER A 260 20.24 -31.89 10.34
CA SER A 260 19.87 -32.98 9.44
C SER A 260 20.26 -32.66 8.00
N CYS A 261 20.04 -33.59 7.09
CA CYS A 261 20.19 -33.32 5.67
C CYS A 261 19.04 -32.44 5.17
N ASP A 262 19.31 -31.60 4.16
CA ASP A 262 18.26 -30.84 3.47
C ASP A 262 17.11 -31.76 3.04
N LYS A 263 15.92 -31.16 2.86
CA LYS A 263 14.74 -31.84 2.33
C LYS A 263 15.11 -32.65 1.07
N ASP A 264 14.72 -33.92 1.07
CA ASP A 264 14.92 -34.92 0.00
C ASP A 264 16.31 -35.57 -0.11
N LYS A 265 17.23 -35.29 0.83
CA LYS A 265 18.50 -36.01 0.97
C LYS A 265 18.47 -36.95 2.17
N VAL A 266 19.15 -38.09 2.05
CA VAL A 266 19.33 -39.06 3.13
C VAL A 266 20.79 -39.03 3.56
N GLN A 267 21.04 -39.14 4.87
CA GLN A 267 22.39 -39.29 5.39
C GLN A 267 22.88 -40.72 5.08
N CYS A 268 23.79 -40.84 4.12
CA CYS A 268 24.53 -42.08 3.85
C CYS A 268 25.97 -41.88 4.37
N ASP A 269 26.31 -42.57 5.46
CA ASP A 269 27.56 -42.39 6.23
C ASP A 269 27.80 -40.93 6.65
N SER A 270 28.78 -40.25 6.05
CA SER A 270 29.17 -38.86 6.34
C SER A 270 28.73 -37.83 5.29
N ALA A 271 27.87 -38.24 4.34
CA ALA A 271 27.41 -37.37 3.25
C ALA A 271 25.89 -37.37 3.11
N CYS A 272 25.31 -36.18 2.88
CA CYS A 272 23.92 -36.04 2.48
C CYS A 272 23.80 -36.28 0.97
N VAL A 273 23.20 -37.40 0.59
CA VAL A 273 23.06 -37.83 -0.81
C VAL A 273 21.60 -37.95 -1.21
N SER A 274 21.32 -37.76 -2.48
CA SER A 274 19.98 -37.94 -3.05
C SER A 274 19.82 -39.37 -3.52
N LEU A 275 18.94 -40.16 -2.87
CA LEU A 275 18.62 -41.50 -3.35
C LEU A 275 17.89 -41.48 -4.71
N GLN A 276 17.41 -40.32 -5.16
CA GLN A 276 16.66 -40.17 -6.40
C GLN A 276 17.56 -39.91 -7.62
N SER A 277 18.78 -39.41 -7.41
CA SER A 277 19.63 -38.90 -8.49
C SER A 277 21.12 -39.20 -8.34
N ASP A 278 21.60 -39.61 -7.15
CA ASP A 278 22.99 -40.00 -6.96
C ASP A 278 23.23 -41.40 -7.55
N SER A 279 24.06 -41.47 -8.59
CA SER A 279 24.43 -42.72 -9.25
C SER A 279 25.21 -43.69 -8.35
N ASN A 280 25.76 -43.22 -7.22
CA ASN A 280 26.45 -44.08 -6.25
C ASN A 280 25.53 -44.54 -5.10
N ASN A 281 24.32 -43.99 -4.98
CA ASN A 281 23.39 -44.24 -3.88
C ASN A 281 21.94 -44.38 -4.38
N CYS A 282 21.73 -45.02 -5.53
CA CYS A 282 20.45 -44.98 -6.23
C CYS A 282 19.38 -45.86 -5.57
N GLY A 283 18.33 -45.27 -5.01
CA GLY A 283 17.26 -45.98 -4.30
C GLY A 283 17.61 -46.49 -2.89
N ALA A 284 18.90 -46.69 -2.60
CA ALA A 284 19.43 -47.01 -1.27
C ALA A 284 20.91 -46.58 -1.14
N CYS A 285 21.36 -46.30 0.08
CA CYS A 285 22.77 -45.98 0.34
C CYS A 285 23.69 -47.11 -0.18
N GLY A 286 24.74 -46.74 -0.92
CA GLY A 286 25.72 -47.67 -1.50
C GLY A 286 25.28 -48.41 -2.77
N ASN A 287 24.06 -48.17 -3.28
CA ASN A 287 23.61 -48.79 -4.53
C ASN A 287 24.16 -48.05 -5.77
N VAL A 288 25.31 -48.50 -6.26
CA VAL A 288 26.00 -47.91 -7.42
C VAL A 288 25.41 -48.39 -8.74
N CYS A 289 25.04 -47.47 -9.61
CA CYS A 289 24.58 -47.78 -10.96
C CYS A 289 25.72 -48.30 -11.85
N PRO A 290 25.53 -49.40 -12.61
CA PRO A 290 26.52 -49.90 -13.56
C PRO A 290 26.90 -48.87 -14.63
N SER A 291 28.06 -49.07 -15.26
CA SER A 291 28.57 -48.22 -16.35
C SER A 291 27.51 -47.99 -17.44
N ASN A 292 27.41 -46.74 -17.93
CA ASN A 292 26.40 -46.25 -18.90
C ASN A 292 24.94 -46.22 -18.39
N GLN A 293 24.76 -46.17 -17.06
CA GLN A 293 23.49 -45.88 -16.41
C GLN A 293 23.61 -44.69 -15.45
N TYR A 294 22.50 -44.04 -15.15
CA TYR A 294 22.38 -42.98 -14.13
C TYR A 294 21.18 -43.24 -13.24
N CYS A 295 21.15 -42.59 -12.07
CA CYS A 295 20.02 -42.73 -11.17
C CYS A 295 18.89 -41.79 -11.58
N LEU A 296 17.70 -42.34 -11.84
CA LEU A 296 16.50 -41.58 -12.10
C LEU A 296 15.35 -42.13 -11.27
N VAL A 297 14.86 -41.31 -10.35
CA VAL A 297 13.74 -41.63 -9.45
C VAL A 297 13.99 -42.92 -8.66
N GLY A 298 15.21 -43.08 -8.12
CA GLY A 298 15.57 -44.22 -7.27
C GLY A 298 15.85 -45.54 -8.00
N ALA A 299 15.94 -45.53 -9.33
CA ALA A 299 16.32 -46.70 -10.12
C ALA A 299 17.43 -46.36 -11.14
N CYS A 300 18.35 -47.29 -11.35
CA CYS A 300 19.36 -47.15 -12.40
C CYS A 300 18.71 -47.28 -13.78
N LYS A 301 18.90 -46.28 -14.63
CA LYS A 301 18.37 -46.18 -15.98
C LYS A 301 19.50 -46.00 -16.98
N CYS A 302 19.35 -46.53 -18.18
CA CYS A 302 20.31 -46.32 -19.26
C CYS A 302 20.47 -44.83 -19.59
N SER A 303 21.72 -44.36 -19.72
CA SER A 303 22.05 -42.97 -20.01
C SER A 303 21.50 -42.47 -21.35
N THR A 304 21.24 -43.40 -22.27
CA THR A 304 20.53 -43.12 -23.53
C THR A 304 19.06 -43.46 -23.35
N PHE A 305 18.20 -42.46 -23.55
CA PHE A 305 16.75 -42.62 -23.49
C PHE A 305 16.27 -43.67 -24.52
N GLY A 306 15.37 -44.55 -24.10
CA GLY A 306 14.78 -45.60 -24.95
C GLY A 306 15.51 -46.96 -24.94
N LEU A 307 16.66 -47.08 -24.27
CA LEU A 307 17.35 -48.37 -24.13
C LEU A 307 16.86 -49.17 -22.91
N THR A 308 16.78 -50.49 -23.06
CA THR A 308 16.38 -51.43 -22.00
C THR A 308 17.62 -51.99 -21.30
N PRO A 309 17.69 -51.97 -19.96
CA PRO A 309 18.81 -52.57 -19.22
C PRO A 309 18.70 -54.10 -19.25
N CYS A 310 19.61 -54.74 -19.98
CA CYS A 310 19.80 -56.20 -20.00
C CYS A 310 21.07 -56.56 -19.22
N GLY A 311 20.99 -56.46 -17.89
CA GLY A 311 22.13 -56.61 -17.00
C GLY A 311 23.07 -55.40 -17.03
N ALA A 312 24.34 -55.61 -17.38
CA ALA A 312 25.34 -54.55 -17.52
C ALA A 312 25.33 -53.86 -18.90
N GLN A 313 24.45 -54.27 -19.82
CA GLN A 313 24.35 -53.74 -21.18
C GLN A 313 23.03 -53.02 -21.38
N CYS A 314 23.08 -51.87 -22.04
CA CYS A 314 21.89 -51.14 -22.49
C CYS A 314 21.68 -51.46 -23.97
N VAL A 315 20.58 -52.15 -24.29
CA VAL A 315 20.27 -52.59 -25.66
C VAL A 315 19.01 -51.89 -26.15
N ASP A 316 18.96 -51.61 -27.45
CA ASP A 316 17.73 -51.18 -28.08
C ASP A 316 16.90 -52.42 -28.41
N SER A 317 16.06 -52.82 -27.46
CA SER A 317 15.17 -53.97 -27.65
C SER A 317 14.16 -53.76 -28.77
N SER A 318 14.09 -52.57 -29.39
CA SER A 318 13.23 -52.30 -30.54
C SER A 318 13.87 -52.64 -31.89
N THR A 319 15.20 -52.72 -31.96
CA THR A 319 15.96 -52.92 -33.21
C THR A 319 17.02 -54.02 -33.14
N ASP A 320 17.43 -54.44 -31.95
CA ASP A 320 18.41 -55.50 -31.76
C ASP A 320 17.81 -56.89 -32.04
N THR A 321 18.31 -57.57 -33.08
CA THR A 321 17.86 -58.91 -33.49
C THR A 321 18.20 -60.02 -32.50
N GLN A 322 19.04 -59.76 -31.49
CA GLN A 322 19.39 -60.71 -30.43
C GLN A 322 18.64 -60.44 -29.10
N ASN A 323 17.97 -59.29 -28.96
CA ASN A 323 17.25 -58.87 -27.74
C ASN A 323 15.88 -58.27 -28.07
N CYS A 324 15.19 -58.83 -29.07
CA CYS A 324 14.02 -58.20 -29.67
C CYS A 324 12.78 -58.29 -28.76
N GLY A 325 12.36 -57.16 -28.19
CA GLY A 325 11.21 -57.05 -27.28
C GLY A 325 11.50 -57.44 -25.83
N SER A 326 12.46 -58.33 -25.60
CA SER A 326 12.97 -58.68 -24.27
C SER A 326 14.42 -59.19 -24.37
N CYS A 327 15.15 -59.13 -23.26
CA CYS A 327 16.53 -59.59 -23.19
C CYS A 327 16.64 -61.07 -23.58
N GLY A 328 17.51 -61.38 -24.54
CA GLY A 328 17.76 -62.74 -25.03
C GLY A 328 16.80 -63.29 -26.09
N ASN A 329 15.85 -62.51 -26.61
CA ASN A 329 14.91 -62.95 -27.64
C ASN A 329 15.46 -62.77 -29.08
N VAL A 330 15.81 -63.86 -29.77
CA VAL A 330 16.47 -63.85 -31.09
C VAL A 330 15.47 -64.05 -32.24
N CYS A 331 15.57 -63.26 -33.31
CA CYS A 331 14.67 -63.35 -34.46
C CYS A 331 14.96 -64.52 -35.42
N PRO A 332 13.94 -65.31 -35.84
CA PRO A 332 14.12 -66.46 -36.73
C PRO A 332 14.21 -66.07 -38.22
N GLY A 333 15.03 -66.81 -38.99
CA GLY A 333 15.14 -66.67 -40.44
C GLY A 333 15.73 -65.32 -40.88
N THR A 334 15.20 -64.73 -41.96
CA THR A 334 15.61 -63.41 -42.48
C THR A 334 14.80 -62.24 -41.87
N GLN A 335 14.15 -62.44 -40.73
CA GLN A 335 13.40 -61.41 -40.03
C GLN A 335 14.33 -60.41 -39.32
N LEU A 336 13.90 -59.15 -39.27
CA LEU A 336 14.54 -58.05 -38.55
C LEU A 336 13.78 -57.75 -37.26
N CYS A 337 14.46 -57.19 -36.25
CA CYS A 337 13.76 -56.65 -35.09
C CYS A 337 13.26 -55.25 -35.39
N SER A 338 11.94 -55.03 -35.28
CA SER A 338 11.33 -53.72 -35.53
C SER A 338 10.18 -53.45 -34.57
N GLY A 339 10.39 -52.51 -33.65
CA GLY A 339 9.43 -52.17 -32.60
C GLY A 339 9.29 -53.29 -31.56
N GLY A 340 10.37 -54.01 -31.27
CA GLY A 340 10.41 -55.05 -30.24
C GLY A 340 9.77 -56.37 -30.67
N THR A 341 9.58 -56.55 -31.97
CA THR A 341 9.00 -57.77 -32.54
C THR A 341 9.76 -58.14 -33.81
N CYS A 342 9.99 -59.44 -34.00
CA CYS A 342 10.61 -59.97 -35.20
C CYS A 342 9.64 -59.89 -36.37
N LYS A 343 10.04 -59.19 -37.44
CA LYS A 343 9.21 -58.87 -38.62
C LYS A 343 10.03 -58.97 -39.90
N CYS A 344 9.37 -59.19 -41.03
CA CYS A 344 10.05 -59.11 -42.33
C CYS A 344 10.44 -57.67 -42.70
N PRO A 345 11.45 -57.49 -43.57
CA PRO A 345 11.76 -56.18 -44.16
C PRO A 345 10.55 -55.54 -44.83
N THR A 346 10.51 -54.21 -44.83
CA THR A 346 9.39 -53.44 -45.38
C THR A 346 9.04 -53.84 -46.81
N GLY A 347 7.77 -54.18 -47.04
CA GLY A 347 7.25 -54.63 -48.33
C GLY A 347 7.28 -56.15 -48.53
N GLN A 348 7.85 -56.91 -47.60
CA GLN A 348 7.88 -58.37 -47.65
C GLN A 348 7.05 -59.02 -46.54
N THR A 349 6.56 -60.22 -46.82
CA THR A 349 5.73 -61.00 -45.90
C THR A 349 6.41 -62.33 -45.58
N TRP A 350 6.35 -62.76 -44.31
CA TRP A 350 6.87 -64.06 -43.90
C TRP A 350 5.96 -65.18 -44.40
N CYS A 351 6.45 -65.99 -45.33
CA CYS A 351 5.71 -67.14 -45.83
C CYS A 351 6.28 -68.43 -45.21
N THR A 352 5.56 -69.00 -44.24
CA THR A 352 5.99 -70.21 -43.52
C THR A 352 6.29 -71.38 -44.46
N ALA A 353 5.58 -71.47 -45.59
CA ALA A 353 5.79 -72.51 -46.61
C ALA A 353 7.13 -72.37 -47.35
N SER A 354 7.68 -71.15 -47.46
CA SER A 354 9.00 -70.89 -48.06
C SER A 354 10.10 -70.65 -47.03
N GLY A 355 9.75 -70.51 -45.74
CA GLY A 355 10.69 -70.23 -44.66
C GLY A 355 11.45 -68.91 -44.82
N ALA A 356 10.88 -67.94 -45.54
CA ALA A 356 11.54 -66.69 -45.90
C ALA A 356 10.55 -65.52 -46.03
N CYS A 357 11.09 -64.30 -46.02
CA CYS A 357 10.38 -63.09 -46.41
C CYS A 357 10.34 -62.97 -47.95
N VAL A 358 9.16 -62.76 -48.54
CA VAL A 358 8.98 -62.63 -50.01
C VAL A 358 8.24 -61.34 -50.36
N ASP A 359 8.53 -60.76 -51.53
CA ASP A 359 7.86 -59.55 -52.04
C ASP A 359 6.59 -59.94 -52.80
N LEU A 360 5.47 -59.78 -52.09
CA LEU A 360 4.15 -60.07 -52.63
C LEU A 360 3.78 -59.15 -53.81
N LYS A 361 4.59 -58.12 -54.13
CA LYS A 361 4.28 -57.15 -55.19
C LYS A 361 4.60 -57.60 -56.59
N THR A 362 5.56 -58.50 -56.72
CA THR A 362 6.15 -58.84 -58.02
C THR A 362 6.26 -60.34 -58.19
N ASP A 363 6.24 -61.09 -57.09
CA ASP A 363 6.26 -62.54 -57.14
C ASP A 363 4.89 -63.08 -57.59
N ALA A 364 4.81 -63.54 -58.83
CA ALA A 364 3.58 -64.08 -59.42
C ALA A 364 3.08 -65.38 -58.75
N GLN A 365 3.88 -66.03 -57.90
CA GLN A 365 3.50 -67.23 -57.12
C GLN A 365 3.04 -66.89 -55.70
N ASN A 366 3.30 -65.65 -55.25
CA ASN A 366 2.88 -65.13 -53.95
C ASN A 366 2.26 -63.73 -54.11
N CYS A 367 1.58 -63.49 -55.23
CA CYS A 367 1.14 -62.16 -55.63
C CYS A 367 0.03 -61.68 -54.69
N GLY A 368 0.30 -60.65 -53.91
CA GLY A 368 -0.60 -60.11 -52.89
C GLY A 368 -0.71 -60.93 -51.60
N SER A 369 -0.41 -62.24 -51.60
CA SER A 369 -0.34 -63.07 -50.38
C SER A 369 0.47 -64.35 -50.59
N CYS A 370 0.95 -64.95 -49.49
CA CYS A 370 1.72 -66.19 -49.55
C CYS A 370 0.93 -67.31 -50.23
N ALA A 371 1.56 -68.01 -51.17
CA ALA A 371 1.00 -69.06 -52.03
C ALA A 371 -0.17 -68.62 -52.93
N ASN A 372 -0.36 -67.31 -53.18
CA ASN A 372 -1.40 -66.80 -54.07
C ASN A 372 -0.86 -66.55 -55.49
N ALA A 373 -1.17 -67.46 -56.40
CA ALA A 373 -0.80 -67.32 -57.80
C ALA A 373 -1.85 -66.51 -58.59
N CYS A 374 -1.40 -65.65 -59.53
CA CYS A 374 -2.30 -64.87 -60.37
C CYS A 374 -3.15 -65.70 -61.34
N ASN A 375 -4.33 -65.18 -61.69
CA ASN A 375 -5.26 -65.82 -62.61
C ASN A 375 -4.75 -65.78 -64.06
N PRO A 376 -5.20 -66.71 -64.94
CA PRO A 376 -4.80 -66.72 -66.34
C PRO A 376 -5.19 -65.42 -67.06
N GLY A 377 -4.19 -64.69 -67.58
CA GLY A 377 -4.38 -63.43 -68.33
C GLY A 377 -4.10 -62.15 -67.54
N GLU A 378 -3.87 -62.24 -66.22
CA GLU A 378 -3.39 -61.15 -65.39
C GLU A 378 -1.89 -61.27 -65.09
N ALA A 379 -1.20 -60.15 -64.92
CA ALA A 379 0.21 -60.11 -64.50
C ALA A 379 0.33 -59.56 -63.07
N CYS A 380 1.25 -60.11 -62.25
CA CYS A 380 1.55 -59.58 -60.92
C CYS A 380 2.31 -58.26 -61.05
N SER A 381 1.62 -57.15 -60.82
CA SER A 381 2.17 -55.81 -60.91
C SER A 381 1.75 -55.04 -59.66
N ASN A 382 2.74 -54.66 -58.84
CA ASN A 382 2.54 -54.00 -57.55
C ASN A 382 1.70 -54.80 -56.52
N GLY A 383 1.64 -56.12 -56.68
CA GLY A 383 1.02 -57.06 -55.73
C GLY A 383 -0.39 -57.46 -56.05
N TYR A 384 -0.77 -57.14 -57.27
CA TYR A 384 -2.08 -57.41 -57.79
C TYR A 384 -1.92 -57.95 -59.18
N CYS A 385 -2.72 -58.95 -59.45
CA CYS A 385 -2.96 -59.43 -60.79
C CYS A 385 -3.80 -58.33 -61.48
N ALA A 386 -3.40 -57.86 -62.68
CA ALA A 386 -4.09 -56.76 -63.38
C ALA A 386 -4.21 -56.97 -64.92
N CYS A 387 -5.18 -56.26 -65.53
CA CYS A 387 -5.58 -56.34 -66.95
C CYS A 387 -4.68 -55.54 -67.93
N PRO A 388 -4.69 -55.86 -69.24
CA PRO A 388 -3.71 -55.31 -70.19
C PRO A 388 -4.06 -53.95 -70.84
N THR A 389 -5.34 -53.52 -70.89
CA THR A 389 -5.81 -52.34 -71.66
C THR A 389 -6.21 -51.15 -70.78
N SER A 390 -5.90 -49.92 -71.21
CA SER A 390 -6.17 -48.69 -70.44
C SER A 390 -7.62 -48.21 -70.55
N GLY A 391 -8.26 -48.00 -69.39
CA GLY A 391 -9.67 -47.60 -69.27
C GLY A 391 -10.59 -48.73 -68.79
N GLU A 392 -10.06 -49.96 -68.78
CA GLU A 392 -10.74 -51.16 -68.30
C GLU A 392 -10.07 -51.67 -67.02
N LYS A 393 -10.85 -52.25 -66.12
CA LYS A 393 -10.34 -52.89 -64.90
C LYS A 393 -10.95 -54.26 -64.74
N TRP A 394 -10.20 -55.25 -64.22
CA TRP A 394 -10.76 -56.58 -63.97
C TRP A 394 -11.88 -56.47 -62.92
N CYS A 395 -13.10 -56.76 -63.33
CA CYS A 395 -14.27 -56.72 -62.48
C CYS A 395 -14.63 -58.17 -62.13
N ALA A 396 -14.33 -58.58 -60.90
CA ALA A 396 -14.60 -59.94 -60.41
C ALA A 396 -16.08 -60.33 -60.56
N SER A 397 -16.98 -59.35 -60.48
CA SER A 397 -18.43 -59.48 -60.63
C SER A 397 -18.87 -59.92 -62.03
N THR A 398 -18.07 -59.64 -63.06
CA THR A 398 -18.30 -60.04 -64.45
C THR A 398 -17.30 -61.11 -64.92
N GLY A 399 -16.25 -61.37 -64.13
CA GLY A 399 -15.18 -62.33 -64.42
C GLY A 399 -14.18 -61.86 -65.47
N VAL A 400 -14.26 -60.60 -65.91
CA VAL A 400 -13.49 -60.01 -67.02
C VAL A 400 -13.23 -58.50 -66.79
N CYS A 401 -12.39 -57.87 -67.62
CA CYS A 401 -12.13 -56.42 -67.56
C CYS A 401 -13.35 -55.58 -68.03
N THR A 402 -13.70 -54.46 -67.38
CA THR A 402 -14.95 -53.65 -67.58
C THR A 402 -14.71 -52.11 -67.54
N ASP A 403 -15.58 -51.30 -68.21
CA ASP A 403 -15.51 -49.82 -68.39
C ASP A 403 -16.05 -49.00 -67.20
N ILE A 404 -15.32 -47.94 -66.89
CA ILE A 404 -15.43 -47.15 -65.66
C ILE A 404 -15.80 -45.68 -65.91
N SER A 405 -16.14 -45.27 -67.13
CA SER A 405 -16.23 -43.84 -67.48
C SER A 405 -17.48 -43.10 -67.02
N ASN A 406 -18.60 -43.81 -66.93
CA ASN A 406 -19.93 -43.23 -66.74
C ASN A 406 -20.84 -44.13 -65.90
N ASN A 407 -20.31 -45.25 -65.44
CA ASN A 407 -21.05 -46.23 -64.67
C ASN A 407 -21.02 -45.80 -63.21
N SER A 408 -22.13 -45.36 -62.65
CA SER A 408 -22.21 -44.88 -61.25
C SER A 408 -21.85 -45.93 -60.20
N SER A 409 -21.74 -47.22 -60.58
CA SER A 409 -21.26 -48.32 -59.75
C SER A 409 -19.80 -48.67 -60.01
N HIS A 410 -19.22 -48.15 -61.11
CA HIS A 410 -17.83 -48.36 -61.50
C HIS A 410 -17.18 -47.03 -61.95
N CYS A 411 -17.52 -45.90 -61.33
CA CYS A 411 -17.23 -44.55 -61.82
C CYS A 411 -15.79 -44.14 -61.52
N GLY A 412 -14.97 -44.12 -62.55
CA GLY A 412 -13.53 -43.94 -62.52
C GLY A 412 -12.75 -45.17 -62.05
N ALA A 413 -13.39 -46.27 -61.61
CA ALA A 413 -12.78 -47.59 -61.36
C ALA A 413 -13.84 -48.71 -61.21
N CYS A 414 -13.50 -49.99 -61.47
CA CYS A 414 -14.40 -51.12 -61.18
C CYS A 414 -14.91 -51.11 -59.74
N ASP A 415 -16.21 -51.30 -59.59
CA ASP A 415 -17.00 -51.35 -58.37
C ASP A 415 -16.90 -50.05 -57.54
N LYS A 416 -16.31 -48.99 -58.12
CA LYS A 416 -16.26 -47.65 -57.54
C LYS A 416 -17.60 -46.97 -57.73
N ALA A 417 -18.52 -47.30 -56.85
CA ALA A 417 -19.74 -46.55 -56.74
C ALA A 417 -19.42 -45.10 -56.34
N CYS A 418 -20.17 -44.14 -56.88
CA CYS A 418 -20.08 -42.78 -56.36
C CYS A 418 -20.46 -42.76 -54.87
N PRO A 419 -19.76 -41.96 -54.04
CA PRO A 419 -20.08 -41.82 -52.62
C PRO A 419 -21.56 -41.51 -52.39
N ALA A 420 -22.14 -42.07 -51.34
CA ALA A 420 -23.53 -41.78 -50.96
C ALA A 420 -23.68 -40.26 -50.76
N GLY A 421 -24.68 -39.67 -51.41
CA GLY A 421 -24.76 -38.20 -51.48
C GLY A 421 -24.16 -37.60 -52.75
N THR A 422 -23.72 -38.40 -53.74
CA THR A 422 -23.12 -37.92 -55.01
C THR A 422 -23.54 -38.73 -56.26
N GLN A 423 -23.26 -38.23 -57.48
CA GLN A 423 -23.55 -38.92 -58.78
C GLN A 423 -22.39 -38.86 -59.80
N CYS A 424 -22.24 -39.89 -60.67
CA CYS A 424 -21.14 -40.02 -61.66
C CYS A 424 -21.41 -39.25 -62.95
N GLN A 425 -20.52 -38.31 -63.29
CA GLN A 425 -20.55 -37.57 -64.54
C GLN A 425 -19.11 -37.37 -65.05
N SER A 426 -18.79 -37.93 -66.22
CA SER A 426 -17.45 -37.86 -66.84
C SER A 426 -16.33 -38.31 -65.89
N TYR A 427 -16.34 -39.59 -65.51
CA TYR A 427 -15.38 -40.25 -64.60
C TYR A 427 -15.36 -39.73 -63.14
N THR A 428 -16.20 -38.75 -62.77
CA THR A 428 -16.12 -38.08 -61.46
C THR A 428 -17.47 -37.95 -60.77
N CYS A 429 -17.46 -38.00 -59.44
CA CYS A 429 -18.65 -37.90 -58.61
C CYS A 429 -18.89 -36.46 -58.16
N LYS A 430 -20.15 -36.01 -58.08
CA LYS A 430 -20.56 -34.65 -57.65
C LYS A 430 -21.65 -34.66 -56.57
N CYS A 431 -21.62 -33.71 -55.61
CA CYS A 431 -22.57 -33.59 -54.48
C CYS A 431 -24.05 -33.43 -54.87
N LEU A 432 -24.94 -34.07 -54.10
CA LEU A 432 -26.41 -34.02 -54.28
C LEU A 432 -27.05 -32.76 -53.67
N THR A 433 -26.57 -32.27 -52.52
CA THR A 433 -27.15 -31.11 -51.81
C THR A 433 -26.53 -29.81 -52.31
N ALA A 434 -27.37 -28.85 -52.72
CA ALA A 434 -26.93 -27.55 -53.18
C ALA A 434 -26.32 -26.72 -52.04
N GLY A 435 -25.19 -26.06 -52.31
CA GLY A 435 -24.47 -25.21 -51.35
C GLY A 435 -23.31 -25.90 -50.62
N GLN A 436 -23.19 -27.22 -50.70
CA GLN A 436 -22.03 -27.95 -50.22
C GLN A 436 -20.96 -28.07 -51.31
N THR A 437 -19.70 -28.07 -50.90
CA THR A 437 -18.56 -28.21 -51.81
C THR A 437 -17.93 -29.58 -51.62
N LEU A 438 -17.72 -30.33 -52.71
CA LEU A 438 -16.97 -31.60 -52.67
C LEU A 438 -15.49 -31.28 -52.46
N CYS A 439 -15.05 -31.25 -51.20
CA CYS A 439 -13.65 -31.05 -50.90
C CYS A 439 -12.94 -32.40 -50.93
N GLY A 440 -11.78 -32.47 -51.61
CA GLY A 440 -10.98 -33.70 -51.70
C GLY A 440 -11.58 -34.85 -52.54
N GLY A 441 -12.78 -34.69 -53.11
CA GLY A 441 -13.39 -35.70 -53.98
C GLY A 441 -14.10 -36.85 -53.27
N THR A 442 -14.21 -36.79 -51.94
CA THR A 442 -14.80 -37.85 -51.11
C THR A 442 -16.12 -37.40 -50.46
N ASP A 443 -16.13 -36.22 -49.86
CA ASP A 443 -17.19 -35.76 -48.98
C ASP A 443 -17.56 -34.30 -49.24
N CYS A 444 -18.81 -33.98 -48.97
CA CYS A 444 -19.39 -32.66 -49.20
C CYS A 444 -19.38 -31.87 -47.89
N TYR A 445 -18.64 -30.76 -47.86
CA TYR A 445 -18.48 -29.92 -46.67
C TYR A 445 -19.18 -28.57 -46.82
N ASP A 446 -19.64 -28.02 -45.70
CA ASP A 446 -20.21 -26.67 -45.61
C ASP A 446 -19.12 -25.68 -45.20
N LEU A 447 -18.67 -24.88 -46.17
CA LEU A 447 -17.60 -23.89 -45.96
C LEU A 447 -17.99 -22.76 -45.00
N GLN A 448 -19.25 -22.64 -44.58
CA GLN A 448 -19.67 -21.60 -43.64
C GLN A 448 -19.38 -21.94 -42.18
N ASN A 449 -19.32 -23.24 -41.85
CA ASN A 449 -19.34 -23.71 -40.47
C ASN A 449 -18.32 -24.82 -40.18
N ASP A 450 -17.72 -25.44 -41.21
CA ASP A 450 -16.74 -26.50 -41.04
C ASP A 450 -15.36 -25.93 -40.65
N PRO A 451 -14.82 -26.22 -39.44
CA PRO A 451 -13.54 -25.68 -38.98
C PRO A 451 -12.33 -26.14 -39.79
N ALA A 452 -12.44 -27.25 -40.53
CA ALA A 452 -11.38 -27.75 -41.41
C ALA A 452 -11.47 -27.19 -42.85
N HIS A 453 -12.59 -26.53 -43.19
CA HIS A 453 -12.87 -26.02 -44.53
C HIS A 453 -13.50 -24.60 -44.49
N CYS A 454 -13.04 -23.74 -43.59
CA CYS A 454 -13.70 -22.48 -43.28
C CYS A 454 -13.50 -21.42 -44.37
N GLY A 455 -14.57 -21.03 -45.06
CA GLY A 455 -14.54 -20.08 -46.18
C GLY A 455 -13.98 -20.65 -47.49
N SER A 456 -13.12 -21.67 -47.42
CA SER A 456 -12.61 -22.42 -48.58
C SER A 456 -12.18 -23.84 -48.18
N CYS A 457 -12.19 -24.78 -49.14
CA CYS A 457 -11.75 -26.15 -48.87
C CYS A 457 -10.32 -26.18 -48.31
N SER A 458 -10.11 -26.96 -47.26
CA SER A 458 -8.82 -27.16 -46.58
C SER A 458 -8.27 -25.90 -45.90
N ASN A 459 -9.06 -24.83 -45.77
CA ASN A 459 -8.74 -23.71 -44.91
C ASN A 459 -9.13 -24.05 -43.46
N ALA A 460 -8.26 -24.80 -42.81
CA ALA A 460 -8.41 -25.15 -41.41
C ALA A 460 -8.15 -23.93 -40.53
N CYS A 461 -9.05 -23.67 -39.58
CA CYS A 461 -8.82 -22.66 -38.56
C CYS A 461 -7.61 -23.04 -37.69
N SER A 462 -6.80 -22.06 -37.30
CA SER A 462 -5.53 -22.31 -36.61
C SER A 462 -5.76 -22.55 -35.12
N GLY A 463 -5.15 -23.60 -34.58
CA GLY A 463 -5.28 -23.96 -33.16
C GLY A 463 -6.74 -24.28 -32.80
N ASN A 464 -7.26 -23.59 -31.78
CA ASN A 464 -8.58 -23.83 -31.20
C ASN A 464 -9.66 -22.85 -31.72
N GLN A 465 -9.43 -22.19 -32.85
CA GLN A 465 -10.39 -21.30 -33.49
C GLN A 465 -11.61 -22.06 -34.07
N VAL A 466 -12.78 -21.43 -34.05
CA VAL A 466 -14.03 -21.96 -34.64
C VAL A 466 -14.38 -21.23 -35.94
N CYS A 467 -15.08 -21.92 -36.85
CA CYS A 467 -15.57 -21.33 -38.10
C CYS A 467 -17.01 -20.84 -37.95
N THR A 468 -17.23 -19.54 -38.13
CA THR A 468 -18.56 -18.93 -38.11
C THR A 468 -18.72 -18.03 -39.33
N ALA A 469 -19.73 -18.31 -40.16
CA ALA A 469 -19.99 -17.57 -41.40
C ALA A 469 -18.75 -17.47 -42.33
N GLY A 470 -18.01 -18.58 -42.43
CA GLY A 470 -16.83 -18.70 -43.30
C GLY A 470 -15.61 -17.95 -42.81
N LYS A 471 -15.54 -17.55 -41.53
CA LYS A 471 -14.37 -16.91 -40.91
C LYS A 471 -13.95 -17.61 -39.63
N CYS A 472 -12.64 -17.79 -39.47
CA CYS A 472 -12.04 -18.30 -38.24
C CYS A 472 -11.99 -17.22 -37.16
N GLY A 473 -12.41 -17.55 -35.94
CA GLY A 473 -12.34 -16.67 -34.76
C GLY A 473 -12.28 -17.46 -33.46
N CYS A 474 -11.88 -16.82 -32.36
CA CYS A 474 -11.90 -17.49 -31.06
C CYS A 474 -13.34 -17.62 -30.55
N PRO A 475 -13.72 -18.77 -29.98
CA PRO A 475 -14.98 -18.87 -29.24
C PRO A 475 -14.98 -17.89 -28.06
N ALA A 476 -16.18 -17.54 -27.56
CA ALA A 476 -16.29 -16.75 -26.34
C ALA A 476 -15.53 -17.47 -25.21
N PRO A 477 -14.66 -16.79 -24.44
CA PRO A 477 -13.79 -17.44 -23.48
C PRO A 477 -14.51 -17.89 -22.21
N ILE A 478 -15.82 -17.64 -22.09
CA ILE A 478 -16.63 -18.14 -20.98
C ILE A 478 -16.81 -19.65 -21.09
N VAL A 479 -16.52 -20.35 -20.00
CA VAL A 479 -16.83 -21.77 -19.85
C VAL A 479 -18.19 -21.92 -19.19
N GLY A 480 -19.18 -22.37 -19.96
CA GLY A 480 -20.55 -22.59 -19.46
C GLY A 480 -21.42 -21.34 -19.40
N ALA A 481 -22.57 -21.44 -18.74
CA ALA A 481 -23.46 -20.29 -18.55
C ALA A 481 -23.08 -19.51 -17.27
N PRO A 482 -23.22 -18.17 -17.25
CA PRO A 482 -23.11 -17.36 -16.04
C PRO A 482 -23.89 -17.95 -14.86
N LEU A 483 -23.19 -18.13 -13.73
CA LEU A 483 -23.78 -18.64 -12.49
C LEU A 483 -24.27 -17.48 -11.64
N ARG A 484 -25.56 -17.45 -11.33
CA ARG A 484 -26.14 -16.51 -10.37
C ARG A 484 -25.70 -16.92 -8.96
N LEU A 485 -25.05 -16.01 -8.24
CA LEU A 485 -24.61 -16.24 -6.87
C LEU A 485 -25.73 -15.91 -5.87
N THR A 486 -26.47 -14.83 -6.07
CA THR A 486 -27.57 -14.49 -5.16
C THR A 486 -28.69 -15.53 -5.21
N THR A 487 -29.30 -15.82 -4.06
CA THR A 487 -30.40 -16.81 -3.96
C THR A 487 -31.78 -16.16 -3.99
N THR A 488 -31.89 -14.89 -3.61
CA THR A 488 -33.14 -14.11 -3.60
C THR A 488 -33.01 -12.86 -4.49
N PRO A 489 -34.11 -12.24 -4.95
CA PRO A 489 -34.04 -10.91 -5.56
C PRO A 489 -33.68 -9.91 -4.45
N THR A 490 -32.42 -9.54 -4.39
CA THR A 490 -31.84 -8.56 -3.48
C THR A 490 -31.03 -7.57 -4.30
N ASP A 491 -30.62 -6.46 -3.70
CA ASP A 491 -29.70 -5.53 -4.35
C ASP A 491 -28.28 -5.88 -3.89
N ALA A 492 -27.68 -6.84 -4.60
CA ALA A 492 -26.29 -7.26 -4.41
C ALA A 492 -25.33 -6.48 -5.33
N ALA A 493 -24.25 -5.94 -4.78
CA ALA A 493 -23.34 -5.06 -5.51
C ALA A 493 -21.91 -5.09 -4.94
N ARG A 494 -21.01 -4.38 -5.64
CA ARG A 494 -19.62 -4.11 -5.21
C ARG A 494 -18.80 -5.35 -4.84
N PRO A 495 -18.72 -6.38 -5.71
CA PRO A 495 -17.92 -7.55 -5.40
C PRO A 495 -16.42 -7.21 -5.35
N ALA A 496 -15.70 -7.84 -4.42
CA ALA A 496 -14.25 -7.94 -4.44
C ALA A 496 -13.85 -9.42 -4.25
N ALA A 497 -12.75 -9.84 -4.85
CA ALA A 497 -12.36 -11.25 -4.87
C ALA A 497 -10.85 -11.44 -4.70
N ALA A 498 -10.46 -12.53 -4.06
CA ALA A 498 -9.06 -12.96 -3.92
C ALA A 498 -8.94 -14.47 -4.14
N TRP A 499 -7.85 -14.89 -4.78
CA TRP A 499 -7.55 -16.28 -5.08
C TRP A 499 -6.63 -16.89 -4.02
N SER A 500 -7.00 -18.06 -3.48
CA SER A 500 -6.23 -18.75 -2.45
C SER A 500 -5.18 -19.74 -2.97
N GLY A 501 -5.11 -19.95 -4.28
CA GLY A 501 -4.41 -21.09 -4.87
C GLY A 501 -5.31 -22.31 -5.09
N THR A 502 -6.49 -22.36 -4.46
CA THR A 502 -7.47 -23.46 -4.61
C THR A 502 -8.92 -22.99 -4.76
N HIS A 503 -9.28 -21.89 -4.11
CA HIS A 503 -10.64 -21.33 -4.09
C HIS A 503 -10.60 -19.82 -4.28
N VAL A 504 -11.72 -19.26 -4.73
CA VAL A 504 -11.93 -17.81 -4.80
C VAL A 504 -12.76 -17.37 -3.60
N GLY A 505 -12.19 -16.54 -2.73
CA GLY A 505 -12.93 -15.83 -1.70
C GLY A 505 -13.54 -14.57 -2.29
N VAL A 506 -14.86 -14.43 -2.22
CA VAL A 506 -15.62 -13.30 -2.74
C VAL A 506 -16.31 -12.59 -1.58
N VAL A 507 -16.17 -11.27 -1.52
CA VAL A 507 -16.97 -10.43 -0.62
C VAL A 507 -17.89 -9.54 -1.43
N TYR A 508 -19.13 -9.40 -0.99
CA TYR A 508 -20.14 -8.59 -1.68
C TYR A 508 -21.15 -8.03 -0.66
N ILE A 509 -21.81 -6.94 -1.04
CA ILE A 509 -22.83 -6.30 -0.20
C ILE A 509 -24.19 -6.71 -0.74
N GLU A 510 -25.10 -7.13 0.15
CA GLU A 510 -26.47 -7.47 -0.19
C GLU A 510 -27.44 -6.60 0.62
N ASN A 511 -28.35 -5.91 -0.06
CA ASN A 511 -29.43 -5.15 0.56
C ASN A 511 -30.78 -5.83 0.30
N PRO A 512 -31.76 -5.74 1.22
CA PRO A 512 -33.15 -6.03 0.88
C PRO A 512 -33.58 -5.26 -0.38
N ALA A 513 -34.26 -5.93 -1.31
CA ALA A 513 -34.67 -5.32 -2.58
C ALA A 513 -35.43 -4.01 -2.36
N GLY A 514 -34.97 -2.94 -3.00
CA GLY A 514 -35.56 -1.60 -2.90
C GLY A 514 -35.05 -0.75 -1.73
N SER A 515 -34.08 -1.24 -0.94
CA SER A 515 -33.38 -0.42 0.06
C SER A 515 -32.06 0.12 -0.50
N SER A 516 -31.94 1.45 -0.58
CA SER A 516 -30.86 2.13 -1.31
C SER A 516 -29.73 2.66 -0.42
N GLN A 517 -29.67 2.26 0.85
CA GLN A 517 -28.83 2.97 1.83
C GLN A 517 -27.77 2.10 2.51
N TRP A 518 -28.07 0.90 2.99
CA TRP A 518 -27.07 0.11 3.72
C TRP A 518 -27.36 -1.37 3.64
N GLY A 519 -26.30 -2.16 3.46
CA GLY A 519 -26.40 -3.60 3.25
C GLY A 519 -25.57 -4.38 4.24
N ASP A 520 -25.77 -5.70 4.19
CA ASP A 520 -24.94 -6.64 4.92
C ASP A 520 -23.82 -7.15 4.01
N LEU A 521 -22.64 -7.28 4.59
CA LEU A 521 -21.46 -7.80 3.92
C LEU A 521 -21.45 -9.31 4.04
N TYR A 522 -21.32 -10.00 2.91
CA TYR A 522 -21.25 -11.45 2.83
C TYR A 522 -19.89 -11.89 2.28
N PHE A 523 -19.48 -13.08 2.69
CA PHE A 523 -18.36 -13.82 2.14
C PHE A 523 -18.86 -15.12 1.50
N ALA A 524 -18.57 -15.30 0.21
CA ALA A 524 -18.79 -16.53 -0.54
C ALA A 524 -17.44 -17.19 -0.84
N LEU A 525 -17.35 -18.51 -0.64
CA LEU A 525 -16.22 -19.31 -1.08
C LEU A 525 -16.60 -20.08 -2.33
N LEU A 526 -15.94 -19.77 -3.44
CA LEU A 526 -16.23 -20.35 -4.75
C LEU A 526 -15.08 -21.27 -5.21
N ASN A 527 -15.43 -22.30 -5.96
CA ASN A 527 -14.52 -23.07 -6.78
C ASN A 527 -14.08 -22.23 -8.01
N PRO A 528 -12.99 -22.61 -8.70
CA PRO A 528 -12.53 -21.92 -9.91
C PRO A 528 -13.58 -21.80 -11.02
N ASP A 529 -14.56 -22.72 -11.07
CA ASP A 529 -15.65 -22.73 -12.03
C ASP A 529 -16.82 -21.79 -11.65
N GLY A 530 -16.71 -21.07 -10.53
CA GLY A 530 -17.73 -20.18 -9.99
C GLY A 530 -18.81 -20.86 -9.15
N THR A 531 -18.79 -22.19 -9.02
CA THR A 531 -19.71 -22.90 -8.11
C THR A 531 -19.35 -22.68 -6.66
N ARG A 532 -20.31 -22.81 -5.76
CA ARG A 532 -20.10 -22.62 -4.31
C ARG A 532 -19.30 -23.79 -3.73
N ALA A 533 -18.09 -23.54 -3.27
CA ALA A 533 -17.31 -24.50 -2.50
C ALA A 533 -17.86 -24.66 -1.07
N LYS A 534 -18.51 -23.61 -0.55
CA LYS A 534 -19.19 -23.60 0.74
C LYS A 534 -20.54 -22.91 0.63
N SER A 535 -21.54 -23.48 1.29
CA SER A 535 -22.91 -22.95 1.37
C SER A 535 -23.49 -23.22 2.77
N PRO A 536 -24.23 -22.28 3.38
CA PRO A 536 -24.55 -20.95 2.88
C PRO A 536 -23.35 -19.98 2.91
N ASP A 537 -23.52 -18.82 2.30
CA ASP A 537 -22.59 -17.69 2.44
C ASP A 537 -22.56 -17.18 3.86
N ILE A 538 -21.43 -16.58 4.22
CA ILE A 538 -21.15 -16.16 5.58
C ILE A 538 -21.40 -14.67 5.68
N ALA A 539 -22.41 -14.31 6.46
CA ALA A 539 -22.65 -12.92 6.84
C ALA A 539 -21.50 -12.43 7.73
N LEU A 540 -20.69 -11.50 7.22
CA LEU A 540 -19.65 -10.79 7.98
C LEU A 540 -20.25 -9.67 8.82
N THR A 541 -21.40 -9.14 8.40
CA THR A 541 -22.22 -8.21 9.20
C THR A 541 -23.68 -8.64 9.21
N THR A 542 -24.42 -8.20 10.23
CA THR A 542 -25.85 -8.53 10.41
C THR A 542 -26.70 -7.30 10.76
N THR A 543 -26.15 -6.09 10.58
CA THR A 543 -26.75 -4.85 11.06
C THR A 543 -26.92 -3.78 9.98
N GLN A 544 -26.92 -4.14 8.69
CA GLN A 544 -27.07 -3.23 7.55
C GLN A 544 -26.25 -1.95 7.72
N SER A 545 -24.92 -2.10 7.74
CA SER A 545 -24.02 -1.02 8.16
C SER A 545 -22.85 -0.80 7.20
N VAL A 546 -22.86 -1.49 6.05
CA VAL A 546 -21.82 -1.38 5.02
C VAL A 546 -22.43 -0.80 3.75
N ARG A 547 -21.75 0.17 3.15
CA ARG A 547 -22.18 0.79 1.90
C ARG A 547 -21.07 0.72 0.85
N GLU A 548 -19.82 0.97 1.22
CA GLU A 548 -18.66 1.15 0.34
C GLU A 548 -18.07 -0.16 -0.20
N GLN A 549 -17.33 -0.12 -1.32
CA GLN A 549 -16.67 -1.31 -1.88
C GLN A 549 -15.71 -1.93 -0.84
N PRO A 550 -15.91 -3.20 -0.44
CA PRO A 550 -14.99 -3.91 0.45
C PRO A 550 -13.71 -4.31 -0.30
N SER A 551 -12.66 -4.63 0.45
CA SER A 551 -11.43 -5.19 -0.10
C SER A 551 -11.11 -6.52 0.55
N ILE A 552 -10.56 -7.45 -0.23
CA ILE A 552 -10.13 -8.77 0.21
C ILE A 552 -8.76 -9.10 -0.35
N VAL A 553 -7.93 -9.77 0.44
CA VAL A 553 -6.61 -10.26 0.01
C VAL A 553 -6.36 -11.66 0.59
N TRP A 554 -5.61 -12.47 -0.15
CA TRP A 554 -5.11 -13.76 0.32
C TRP A 554 -3.68 -13.63 0.81
N THR A 555 -3.37 -14.20 1.98
CA THR A 555 -2.02 -14.09 2.59
C THR A 555 -1.05 -15.20 2.17
N GLY A 556 -1.56 -16.24 1.51
CA GLY A 556 -0.88 -17.53 1.39
C GLY A 556 -1.52 -18.61 2.28
N THR A 557 -2.19 -18.22 3.37
CA THR A 557 -2.80 -19.15 4.33
C THR A 557 -4.24 -18.81 4.72
N GLU A 558 -4.65 -17.54 4.61
CA GLU A 558 -5.96 -17.06 5.03
C GLU A 558 -6.41 -15.82 4.23
N PHE A 559 -7.70 -15.51 4.28
CA PHE A 559 -8.29 -14.31 3.71
C PHE A 559 -8.35 -13.19 4.76
N GLY A 560 -7.89 -12.01 4.38
CA GLY A 560 -8.15 -10.77 5.12
C GLY A 560 -9.18 -9.92 4.38
N VAL A 561 -10.18 -9.42 5.08
CA VAL A 561 -11.27 -8.59 4.55
C VAL A 561 -11.28 -7.25 5.27
N ALA A 562 -11.22 -6.16 4.51
CA ALA A 562 -11.36 -4.80 5.00
C ALA A 562 -12.65 -4.18 4.48
N TYR A 563 -13.40 -3.51 5.34
CA TYR A 563 -14.66 -2.86 4.98
C TYR A 563 -14.93 -1.66 5.86
N ARG A 564 -15.77 -0.74 5.39
CA ARG A 564 -16.24 0.38 6.21
C ARG A 564 -17.56 0.04 6.86
N ARG A 565 -17.64 0.32 8.16
CA ARG A 565 -18.87 0.25 8.94
C ARG A 565 -19.15 1.64 9.50
N SER A 566 -20.09 2.37 8.90
CA SER A 566 -20.24 3.81 9.17
C SER A 566 -18.88 4.53 9.00
N THR A 567 -18.33 5.17 10.02
CA THR A 567 -17.02 5.83 9.97
C THR A 567 -15.82 4.93 10.26
N SER A 568 -16.03 3.76 10.87
CA SER A 568 -14.94 2.86 11.28
C SER A 568 -14.42 2.01 10.12
N ALA A 569 -13.10 1.85 10.07
CA ALA A 569 -12.43 0.87 9.21
C ALA A 569 -12.35 -0.47 9.95
N MET A 570 -13.06 -1.46 9.45
CA MET A 570 -13.16 -2.78 10.06
C MET A 570 -12.29 -3.78 9.31
N PHE A 571 -11.76 -4.76 10.04
CA PHE A 571 -10.96 -5.85 9.50
C PHE A 571 -11.40 -7.20 10.05
N GLN A 572 -11.64 -8.17 9.16
CA GLN A 572 -12.06 -9.53 9.50
C GLN A 572 -11.17 -10.55 8.78
N ARG A 573 -10.79 -11.61 9.50
CA ARG A 573 -10.02 -12.73 8.93
C ARG A 573 -10.88 -13.96 8.74
N LEU A 574 -10.58 -14.74 7.71
CA LEU A 574 -11.16 -16.06 7.47
C LEU A 574 -10.09 -17.06 7.07
N ASP A 575 -10.16 -18.30 7.55
CA ASP A 575 -9.25 -19.36 7.11
C ASP A 575 -9.44 -19.72 5.62
N ALA A 576 -8.60 -20.62 5.11
CA ALA A 576 -8.68 -21.13 3.73
C ALA A 576 -10.04 -21.72 3.34
N ASN A 577 -10.82 -22.20 4.30
CA ASN A 577 -12.15 -22.80 4.13
C ASN A 577 -13.27 -21.78 4.38
N GLY A 578 -12.93 -20.49 4.47
CA GLY A 578 -13.88 -19.43 4.78
C GLY A 578 -14.46 -19.56 6.18
N THR A 579 -13.73 -19.98 7.19
CA THR A 579 -14.22 -19.96 8.60
C THR A 579 -13.71 -18.70 9.27
N LEU A 580 -14.58 -17.98 10.00
CA LEU A 580 -14.20 -16.75 10.70
C LEU A 580 -13.08 -17.01 11.70
N LEU A 581 -12.03 -16.19 11.63
CA LEU A 581 -10.90 -16.21 12.56
C LEU A 581 -10.96 -14.97 13.45
N GLY A 582 -11.41 -15.16 14.69
CA GLY A 582 -11.59 -14.07 15.64
C GLY A 582 -12.75 -13.13 15.30
N ALA A 583 -13.01 -12.17 16.20
CA ALA A 583 -13.98 -11.11 16.00
C ALA A 583 -13.41 -10.02 15.07
N PRO A 584 -14.26 -9.24 14.36
CA PRO A 584 -13.79 -8.15 13.51
C PRO A 584 -13.12 -7.07 14.37
N ALA A 585 -11.94 -6.63 13.95
CA ALA A 585 -11.18 -5.58 14.61
C ALA A 585 -11.54 -4.20 14.03
N ASP A 586 -11.76 -3.21 14.88
CA ASP A 586 -11.77 -1.80 14.47
C ASP A 586 -10.32 -1.31 14.40
N ILE A 587 -9.90 -0.90 13.22
CA ILE A 587 -8.53 -0.50 12.92
C ILE A 587 -8.28 0.98 13.27
N ASN A 588 -9.34 1.73 13.60
CA ASN A 588 -9.29 3.15 13.94
C ASN A 588 -8.43 3.95 12.95
N LEU A 589 -8.67 3.72 11.66
CA LEU A 589 -8.05 4.45 10.57
C LEU A 589 -8.70 5.85 10.48
N ALA A 590 -8.42 6.71 11.45
CA ALA A 590 -8.90 8.08 11.48
C ALA A 590 -8.22 8.87 10.37
N THR A 591 -8.97 9.49 9.46
CA THR A 591 -8.42 10.48 8.51
C THR A 591 -8.48 11.87 9.15
N PRO A 592 -7.43 12.72 9.09
CA PRO A 592 -7.48 14.08 9.59
C PRO A 592 -8.33 14.93 8.65
N GLY A 593 -9.39 15.55 9.19
CA GLY A 593 -10.28 16.43 8.44
C GLY A 593 -11.75 16.27 8.82
N PRO A 594 -12.62 17.21 8.44
CA PRO A 594 -14.06 17.10 8.68
C PRO A 594 -14.58 15.82 8.02
N ILE A 595 -15.18 14.95 8.83
CA ILE A 595 -15.83 13.70 8.39
C ILE A 595 -16.98 14.10 7.47
N LEU A 596 -16.82 13.85 6.17
CA LEU A 596 -17.88 14.05 5.20
C LEU A 596 -18.74 12.78 5.11
N PRO A 597 -20.02 12.88 4.74
CA PRO A 597 -20.95 11.75 4.72
C PRO A 597 -20.64 10.68 3.66
N TYR A 598 -19.63 10.89 2.80
CA TYR A 598 -19.22 9.94 1.76
C TYR A 598 -17.77 9.55 2.01
N ILE A 599 -17.55 8.35 2.55
CA ILE A 599 -16.21 7.86 2.83
C ILE A 599 -15.76 6.92 1.71
N SER A 600 -14.50 7.05 1.31
CA SER A 600 -13.92 6.27 0.22
C SER A 600 -13.75 4.78 0.57
N PRO A 601 -13.86 3.88 -0.41
CA PRO A 601 -13.46 2.47 -0.27
C PRO A 601 -12.04 2.31 0.29
N LEU A 602 -11.87 1.28 1.12
CA LEU A 602 -10.57 0.94 1.71
C LEU A 602 -9.73 0.13 0.72
N GLY A 603 -8.45 0.47 0.59
CA GLY A 603 -7.46 -0.40 -0.02
C GLY A 603 -6.89 -1.36 1.01
N LEU A 604 -6.66 -2.61 0.64
CA LEU A 604 -6.05 -3.64 1.49
C LEU A 604 -4.99 -4.40 0.70
N ALA A 605 -3.83 -4.63 1.31
CA ALA A 605 -2.78 -5.49 0.76
C ALA A 605 -2.11 -6.29 1.87
N TRP A 606 -1.62 -7.48 1.51
CA TRP A 606 -0.80 -8.33 2.37
C TRP A 606 0.64 -8.26 1.89
N SER A 607 1.59 -8.05 2.80
CA SER A 607 3.02 -8.10 2.52
C SER A 607 3.63 -9.34 3.16
N PRO A 608 4.11 -10.32 2.35
CA PRO A 608 4.83 -11.48 2.88
C PRO A 608 6.11 -11.09 3.61
N THR A 609 6.79 -10.04 3.14
CA THR A 609 8.06 -9.54 3.71
C THR A 609 7.85 -8.88 5.06
N TYR A 610 6.78 -8.10 5.21
CA TYR A 610 6.39 -7.52 6.51
C TYR A 610 5.73 -8.57 7.42
N GLY A 611 5.09 -9.59 6.85
CA GLY A 611 4.27 -10.55 7.60
C GLY A 611 3.03 -9.89 8.18
N GLY A 612 2.40 -8.98 7.42
CA GLY A 612 1.25 -8.20 7.89
C GLY A 612 0.47 -7.54 6.77
N TYR A 613 -0.64 -6.94 7.14
CA TYR A 613 -1.50 -6.18 6.23
C TYR A 613 -1.12 -4.71 6.25
N ALA A 614 -1.56 -3.98 5.24
CA ALA A 614 -1.74 -2.55 5.35
C ALA A 614 -3.08 -2.15 4.77
N LEU A 615 -3.65 -1.08 5.34
CA LEU A 615 -4.82 -0.42 4.79
C LEU A 615 -4.48 0.97 4.33
N CYS A 616 -5.21 1.41 3.30
CA CYS A 616 -5.23 2.79 2.90
C CYS A 616 -6.65 3.32 2.80
N SER A 617 -6.84 4.57 3.17
CA SER A 617 -8.09 5.30 3.01
C SER A 617 -7.82 6.71 2.52
N LEU A 618 -8.68 7.19 1.62
CA LEU A 618 -8.65 8.56 1.15
C LEU A 618 -9.50 9.46 2.07
N GLY A 619 -8.93 10.59 2.48
CA GLY A 619 -9.64 11.72 3.10
C GLY A 619 -9.70 12.93 2.15
N SER A 620 -10.18 14.07 2.64
CA SER A 620 -10.39 15.30 1.85
C SER A 620 -9.11 16.05 1.44
N SER A 621 -7.93 15.59 1.86
CA SER A 621 -6.63 16.16 1.46
C SER A 621 -5.42 15.25 1.75
N GLU A 622 -5.66 14.11 2.39
CA GLU A 622 -4.62 13.19 2.86
C GLU A 622 -5.04 11.74 2.63
N VAL A 623 -4.05 10.86 2.49
CA VAL A 623 -4.24 9.41 2.59
C VAL A 623 -3.86 8.99 3.99
N GLY A 624 -4.76 8.30 4.69
CA GLY A 624 -4.42 7.51 5.86
C GLY A 624 -3.86 6.17 5.41
N PHE A 625 -2.60 5.90 5.72
CA PHE A 625 -1.96 4.60 5.52
C PHE A 625 -1.61 4.00 6.88
N GLN A 626 -1.93 2.72 7.10
CA GLN A 626 -1.67 2.08 8.38
C GLN A 626 -1.36 0.61 8.17
N ARG A 627 -0.27 0.13 8.79
CA ARG A 627 0.06 -1.29 8.80
C ARG A 627 -0.62 -1.97 9.98
N ILE A 628 -0.95 -3.24 9.78
CA ILE A 628 -1.60 -4.10 10.77
C ILE A 628 -0.84 -5.41 10.83
N GLY A 629 -0.64 -5.95 12.03
CA GLY A 629 -0.07 -7.29 12.19
C GLY A 629 -0.90 -8.38 11.49
N ALA A 630 -0.27 -9.53 11.25
CA ALA A 630 -0.91 -10.68 10.59
C ALA A 630 -2.23 -11.14 11.22
N THR A 631 -2.42 -10.89 12.51
CA THR A 631 -3.63 -11.30 13.21
C THR A 631 -4.78 -10.31 13.12
N GLY A 632 -4.59 -9.17 12.47
CA GLY A 632 -5.55 -8.07 12.47
C GLY A 632 -5.51 -7.21 13.74
N THR A 633 -4.53 -7.42 14.62
CA THR A 633 -4.36 -6.72 15.91
C THR A 633 -3.12 -5.84 15.91
N ALA A 634 -3.03 -4.94 16.89
CA ALA A 634 -1.92 -3.99 17.07
C ALA A 634 -1.65 -3.16 15.80
N PRO A 635 -2.66 -2.44 15.29
CA PRO A 635 -2.43 -1.53 14.17
C PRO A 635 -1.44 -0.45 14.61
N GLU A 636 -0.49 -0.13 13.73
CA GLU A 636 0.48 0.94 13.99
C GLU A 636 -0.21 2.31 14.02
N ALA A 637 0.50 3.36 14.40
CA ALA A 637 -0.03 4.71 14.24
C ALA A 637 -0.33 5.01 12.76
N VAL A 638 -1.44 5.71 12.50
CA VAL A 638 -1.81 6.10 11.14
C VAL A 638 -0.75 7.04 10.58
N ASN A 639 -0.17 6.67 9.44
CA ASN A 639 0.71 7.52 8.68
C ASN A 639 -0.13 8.40 7.74
N HIS A 640 -0.18 9.69 8.04
CA HIS A 640 -0.86 10.69 7.21
C HIS A 640 0.07 11.17 6.10
N ILE A 641 -0.35 10.88 4.87
CA ILE A 641 0.38 11.23 3.66
C ILE A 641 -0.40 12.36 2.98
N ASN A 642 0.18 13.55 3.00
CA ASN A 642 -0.39 14.71 2.33
C ASN A 642 -0.27 14.56 0.81
N ILE A 643 -1.38 14.70 0.10
CA ILE A 643 -1.46 14.52 -1.35
C ILE A 643 -1.79 15.80 -2.13
N LEU A 644 -1.73 16.98 -1.48
CA LEU A 644 -1.97 18.32 -2.04
C LEU A 644 -3.07 18.34 -3.13
N GLY A 645 -4.33 18.50 -2.71
CA GLY A 645 -5.44 18.81 -3.62
C GLY A 645 -6.35 17.64 -4.04
N ALA A 646 -6.50 16.59 -3.22
CA ALA A 646 -7.50 15.55 -3.49
C ALA A 646 -8.86 15.92 -2.88
N LEU A 647 -9.95 15.80 -3.64
CA LEU A 647 -11.30 16.12 -3.20
C LEU A 647 -12.30 15.00 -3.53
N PHE A 648 -13.36 14.98 -2.71
CA PHE A 648 -14.63 14.23 -2.70
C PHE A 648 -14.83 13.13 -3.78
N ASP A 649 -15.01 11.87 -3.35
CA ASP A 649 -15.39 10.69 -4.16
C ASP A 649 -14.25 9.97 -4.91
N GLY A 650 -13.24 9.54 -4.15
CA GLY A 650 -12.10 8.80 -4.67
C GLY A 650 -11.96 7.36 -4.17
N ASN A 651 -11.08 6.59 -4.81
CA ASN A 651 -10.72 5.23 -4.44
C ASN A 651 -9.27 5.18 -3.94
N CYS A 652 -9.01 4.39 -2.90
CA CYS A 652 -7.65 4.03 -2.48
C CYS A 652 -7.36 2.59 -2.87
N LYS A 653 -6.42 2.36 -3.78
CA LYS A 653 -5.96 1.01 -4.15
C LYS A 653 -4.54 0.81 -3.61
N LEU A 654 -4.31 -0.37 -3.05
CA LEU A 654 -3.07 -0.72 -2.37
C LEU A 654 -2.53 -2.02 -2.99
N ALA A 655 -1.24 -2.02 -3.31
CA ALA A 655 -0.51 -3.21 -3.75
C ALA A 655 0.86 -3.23 -3.06
N VAL A 656 1.54 -4.37 -3.11
CA VAL A 656 2.88 -4.53 -2.52
C VAL A 656 3.84 -5.14 -3.53
N SER A 657 5.12 -4.75 -3.47
CA SER A 657 6.20 -5.38 -4.22
C SER A 657 6.81 -6.58 -3.46
N PRO A 658 7.55 -7.48 -4.12
CA PRO A 658 8.24 -8.61 -3.47
C PRO A 658 9.24 -8.18 -2.37
N VAL A 659 9.81 -6.98 -2.49
CA VAL A 659 10.72 -6.43 -1.47
C VAL A 659 9.98 -5.72 -0.33
N GLY A 660 8.64 -5.74 -0.35
CA GLY A 660 7.78 -5.21 0.69
C GLY A 660 7.45 -3.72 0.56
N GLU A 661 7.89 -3.03 -0.50
CA GLU A 661 7.46 -1.64 -0.74
C GLU A 661 5.95 -1.64 -1.05
N TRP A 662 5.20 -0.71 -0.46
CA TRP A 662 3.78 -0.54 -0.72
C TRP A 662 3.56 0.48 -1.82
N GLY A 663 2.61 0.23 -2.71
CA GLY A 663 2.17 1.17 -3.72
C GLY A 663 0.75 1.60 -3.39
N ILE A 664 0.55 2.89 -3.17
CA ILE A 664 -0.78 3.47 -3.00
C ILE A 664 -1.13 4.26 -4.26
N LEU A 665 -2.25 3.91 -4.89
CA LEU A 665 -2.83 4.71 -5.97
C LEU A 665 -4.14 5.31 -5.48
N VAL A 666 -4.23 6.64 -5.55
CA VAL A 666 -5.43 7.38 -5.19
C VAL A 666 -5.98 8.15 -6.37
N GLY A 667 -7.30 8.04 -6.56
CA GLY A 667 -8.07 8.80 -7.53
C GLY A 667 -9.07 9.73 -6.89
N GLY A 668 -9.44 10.82 -7.57
CA GLY A 668 -10.44 11.77 -7.11
C GLY A 668 -11.50 12.06 -8.16
N GLY A 669 -12.76 12.22 -7.73
CA GLY A 669 -13.83 12.73 -8.57
C GLY A 669 -13.62 14.21 -8.93
N GLY A 670 -14.16 14.66 -10.07
CA GLY A 670 -14.25 16.09 -10.38
C GLY A 670 -13.20 16.71 -11.33
N GLY A 671 -12.43 15.90 -12.07
CA GLY A 671 -11.56 16.41 -13.16
C GLY A 671 -10.10 16.65 -12.79
N TYR A 672 -9.55 15.85 -11.86
CA TYR A 672 -8.19 16.03 -11.31
C TYR A 672 -7.30 14.79 -11.46
N ASP A 673 -5.99 15.01 -11.28
CA ASP A 673 -4.89 14.04 -11.40
C ASP A 673 -4.95 12.90 -10.36
N PHE A 674 -4.58 11.67 -10.75
CA PHE A 674 -4.30 10.60 -9.79
C PHE A 674 -2.98 10.87 -9.06
N LYS A 675 -2.81 10.34 -7.86
CA LYS A 675 -1.53 10.36 -7.17
C LYS A 675 -1.07 8.93 -6.89
N PHE A 676 0.19 8.67 -7.20
CA PHE A 676 0.86 7.46 -6.78
C PHE A 676 1.83 7.79 -5.65
N VAL A 677 1.71 7.04 -4.56
CA VAL A 677 2.55 7.16 -3.38
C VAL A 677 3.20 5.81 -3.12
N PRO A 678 4.50 5.64 -3.44
CA PRO A 678 5.26 4.50 -2.94
C PRO A 678 5.41 4.62 -1.43
N VAL A 679 5.47 3.55 -0.66
CA VAL A 679 5.76 3.51 0.78
C VAL A 679 6.84 2.49 1.08
N ASN A 680 7.77 2.86 1.95
CA ASN A 680 8.84 1.97 2.36
C ASN A 680 8.28 0.72 3.05
N PRO A 681 8.99 -0.42 3.04
CA PRO A 681 8.52 -1.65 3.68
C PRO A 681 8.18 -1.50 5.16
N ASP A 682 8.93 -0.62 5.84
CA ASP A 682 8.77 -0.28 7.26
C ASP A 682 7.61 0.70 7.54
N GLY A 683 6.81 1.07 6.53
CA GLY A 683 5.69 1.99 6.67
C GLY A 683 6.08 3.46 6.92
N SER A 684 7.38 3.78 6.96
CA SER A 684 7.86 5.15 7.12
C SER A 684 7.46 6.03 5.93
N LYS A 685 7.34 7.34 6.17
CA LYS A 685 7.05 8.34 5.13
C LYS A 685 8.07 8.26 3.99
N THR A 686 7.62 8.61 2.80
CA THR A 686 8.08 7.95 1.58
C THR A 686 8.69 8.93 0.57
N LYS A 687 9.17 8.36 -0.55
CA LYS A 687 9.69 9.09 -1.72
C LYS A 687 8.66 10.13 -2.25
N PRO A 688 9.08 11.11 -3.07
CA PRO A 688 8.17 12.16 -3.55
C PRO A 688 6.90 11.58 -4.20
N THR A 689 5.74 12.07 -3.76
CA THR A 689 4.45 11.76 -4.39
C THR A 689 4.50 12.08 -5.88
N THR A 690 4.19 11.10 -6.72
CA THR A 690 4.13 11.32 -8.17
C THR A 690 2.70 11.67 -8.57
N THR A 691 2.52 12.82 -9.19
CA THR A 691 1.23 13.25 -9.74
C THR A 691 1.08 12.75 -11.15
N LEU A 692 -0.01 12.04 -11.43
CA LEU A 692 -0.32 11.47 -12.74
C LEU A 692 -1.29 12.42 -13.41
N GLN A 693 -0.80 13.21 -14.37
CA GLN A 693 -1.68 14.17 -15.03
C GLN A 693 -2.73 13.46 -15.87
N VAL A 694 -4.00 13.63 -15.51
CA VAL A 694 -5.14 13.11 -16.27
C VAL A 694 -5.99 14.30 -16.67
N TYR A 695 -5.91 14.66 -17.95
CA TYR A 695 -6.60 15.84 -18.47
C TYR A 695 -8.15 15.73 -18.47
N THR A 696 -8.76 14.68 -17.90
CA THR A 696 -10.21 14.45 -17.80
C THR A 696 -10.61 13.51 -16.65
N TYR A 697 -11.91 13.46 -16.31
CA TYR A 697 -12.52 12.70 -15.20
C TYR A 697 -12.13 11.22 -15.19
N ALA A 698 -11.64 10.73 -14.06
CA ALA A 698 -11.31 9.33 -13.90
C ALA A 698 -11.70 8.86 -12.48
N THR A 699 -12.73 8.00 -12.41
CA THR A 699 -13.40 7.60 -11.16
C THR A 699 -12.99 6.23 -10.66
N GLU A 700 -12.38 5.41 -11.54
CA GLU A 700 -12.05 4.01 -11.25
C GLU A 700 -10.61 3.67 -11.65
N VAL A 701 -9.92 3.01 -10.71
CA VAL A 701 -8.52 2.61 -10.82
C VAL A 701 -8.31 1.19 -10.35
N SER A 702 -7.34 0.55 -10.98
CA SER A 702 -6.74 -0.68 -10.50
C SER A 702 -5.22 -0.50 -10.39
N LEU A 703 -4.61 -1.20 -9.43
CA LEU A 703 -3.18 -1.17 -9.17
C LEU A 703 -2.73 -2.60 -8.86
N VAL A 704 -1.69 -3.05 -9.57
CA VAL A 704 -1.02 -4.33 -9.33
C VAL A 704 0.49 -4.13 -9.44
N TYR A 705 1.27 -5.05 -8.85
CA TYR A 705 2.72 -5.10 -9.02
C TYR A 705 3.08 -6.37 -9.78
N ASP A 706 3.72 -6.23 -10.93
CA ASP A 706 3.91 -7.35 -11.87
C ASP A 706 5.21 -8.16 -11.66
N GLY A 707 5.95 -7.87 -10.59
CA GLY A 707 7.25 -8.47 -10.30
C GLY A 707 8.44 -7.57 -10.64
N ALA A 708 8.24 -6.51 -11.43
CA ALA A 708 9.29 -5.54 -11.77
C ALA A 708 8.85 -4.08 -11.59
N ALA A 709 7.59 -3.75 -11.90
CA ALA A 709 7.08 -2.39 -11.85
C ALA A 709 5.63 -2.32 -11.37
N TRP A 710 5.23 -1.12 -10.93
CA TRP A 710 3.83 -0.80 -10.66
C TRP A 710 3.08 -0.69 -11.98
N LEU A 711 1.94 -1.36 -12.06
CA LEU A 711 1.02 -1.28 -13.18
C LEU A 711 -0.33 -0.76 -12.70
N SER A 712 -0.84 0.25 -13.38
CA SER A 712 -2.15 0.81 -13.13
C SER A 712 -2.98 0.91 -14.40
N ALA A 713 -4.29 0.78 -14.24
CA ALA A 713 -5.24 1.04 -15.30
C ALA A 713 -6.36 1.95 -14.78
N TRP A 714 -6.79 2.87 -15.62
CA TRP A 714 -7.86 3.81 -15.30
C TRP A 714 -8.67 4.20 -16.54
N ARG A 715 -9.92 4.58 -16.31
CA ARG A 715 -10.80 5.14 -17.34
C ARG A 715 -10.28 6.54 -17.75
N TYR A 716 -10.20 6.79 -19.05
CA TYR A 716 -9.95 8.12 -19.61
C TYR A 716 -11.09 8.52 -20.55
N GLU A 717 -11.94 9.44 -20.09
CA GLU A 717 -13.10 9.88 -20.85
C GLU A 717 -12.72 10.38 -22.24
N GLY A 718 -13.39 9.83 -23.25
CA GLY A 718 -13.18 10.20 -24.66
C GLY A 718 -11.96 9.58 -25.35
N SER A 719 -11.10 8.81 -24.67
CA SER A 719 -9.99 8.09 -25.34
C SER A 719 -9.76 6.65 -24.92
N GLY A 720 -10.60 6.08 -24.06
CA GLY A 720 -10.51 4.65 -23.72
C GLY A 720 -10.05 4.37 -22.30
N ILE A 721 -9.51 3.17 -22.10
CA ILE A 721 -8.81 2.81 -20.86
C ILE A 721 -7.33 3.07 -21.07
N ARG A 722 -6.70 3.74 -20.11
CA ARG A 722 -5.26 3.97 -20.10
C ARG A 722 -4.62 2.93 -19.20
N VAL A 723 -3.51 2.38 -19.66
CA VAL A 723 -2.68 1.47 -18.87
C VAL A 723 -1.27 2.07 -18.78
N ASN A 724 -0.72 2.10 -17.57
CA ASN A 724 0.63 2.56 -17.30
C ASN A 724 1.39 1.51 -16.51
N ARG A 725 2.67 1.36 -16.84
CA ARG A 725 3.61 0.46 -16.18
C ARG A 725 4.94 1.21 -16.00
N GLY A 726 5.44 1.38 -14.79
CA GLY A 726 6.74 2.01 -14.55
C GLY A 726 6.87 2.76 -13.22
N GLU A 727 8.05 3.35 -13.01
CA GLU A 727 8.36 4.13 -11.79
C GLU A 727 7.82 5.57 -11.83
N THR A 728 7.64 6.14 -13.04
CA THR A 728 7.04 7.46 -13.24
C THR A 728 5.84 7.36 -14.19
N LEU A 729 4.67 7.71 -13.66
CA LEU A 729 3.36 7.35 -14.22
C LEU A 729 2.79 8.44 -15.16
N ASN A 730 3.64 9.15 -15.91
CA ASN A 730 3.26 10.36 -16.68
C ASN A 730 3.21 10.21 -18.21
N SER A 731 3.57 9.05 -18.76
CA SER A 731 3.36 8.73 -20.17
C SER A 731 2.55 7.44 -20.29
N PRO A 732 1.25 7.45 -20.61
CA PRO A 732 0.50 6.22 -20.77
C PRO A 732 1.13 5.41 -21.90
N PHE A 733 1.69 4.26 -21.56
CA PHE A 733 2.39 3.39 -22.51
C PHE A 733 1.40 2.76 -23.51
N THR A 734 0.11 2.64 -23.17
CA THR A 734 -0.90 2.15 -24.11
C THR A 734 -2.29 2.70 -23.77
N ALA A 735 -3.04 3.10 -24.81
CA ALA A 735 -4.48 3.35 -24.71
C ALA A 735 -5.23 2.18 -25.36
N VAL A 736 -6.24 1.69 -24.66
CA VAL A 736 -7.25 0.76 -25.19
C VAL A 736 -8.43 1.61 -25.64
N PRO A 737 -8.56 1.90 -26.94
CA PRO A 737 -9.62 2.79 -27.43
C PRO A 737 -11.00 2.20 -27.13
N PHE A 738 -11.98 3.05 -26.77
CA PHE A 738 -13.36 2.60 -26.69
C PHE A 738 -13.91 2.33 -28.10
N THR A 739 -14.59 1.19 -28.26
CA THR A 739 -15.35 0.86 -29.46
C THR A 739 -16.67 1.64 -29.55
N SER A 740 -17.21 2.14 -28.43
CA SER A 740 -18.40 2.98 -28.38
C SER A 740 -18.17 4.27 -27.57
N LYS A 741 -18.59 5.41 -28.13
CA LYS A 741 -18.68 6.69 -27.40
C LYS A 741 -20.05 6.75 -26.70
N GLY A 742 -20.14 6.35 -25.43
CA GLY A 742 -21.32 6.65 -24.61
C GLY A 742 -21.43 5.84 -23.32
N GLY A 743 -21.85 6.47 -22.22
CA GLY A 743 -22.23 5.84 -20.95
C GLY A 743 -21.37 6.21 -19.74
N ASP A 744 -21.92 6.18 -18.53
CA ASP A 744 -21.27 6.69 -17.31
C ASP A 744 -20.70 5.61 -16.37
N HIS A 745 -20.82 4.32 -16.71
CA HIS A 745 -20.52 3.21 -15.78
C HIS A 745 -19.47 2.24 -16.36
N TYR A 746 -18.19 2.61 -16.27
CA TYR A 746 -17.06 1.78 -16.69
C TYR A 746 -16.23 1.39 -15.47
N ASN A 747 -16.37 0.14 -15.02
CA ASN A 747 -15.45 -0.42 -14.04
C ASN A 747 -14.17 -0.89 -14.70
N VAL A 748 -13.03 -0.79 -14.00
CA VAL A 748 -11.75 -1.30 -14.48
C VAL A 748 -11.09 -2.15 -13.42
N SER A 749 -10.78 -3.40 -13.79
CA SER A 749 -10.03 -4.34 -12.95
C SER A 749 -8.82 -4.86 -13.71
N THR A 750 -7.66 -4.87 -13.05
CA THR A 750 -6.44 -5.52 -13.55
C THR A 750 -6.08 -6.70 -12.67
N THR A 751 -5.72 -7.81 -13.29
CA THR A 751 -5.14 -8.98 -12.61
C THR A 751 -3.87 -9.40 -13.34
N LEU A 752 -3.00 -10.11 -12.61
CA LEU A 752 -1.79 -10.70 -13.15
C LEU A 752 -1.99 -12.19 -13.32
N SER A 753 -1.65 -12.69 -14.50
CA SER A 753 -1.67 -14.11 -14.77
C SER A 753 -0.47 -14.81 -14.14
N GLY A 754 -0.64 -16.08 -13.80
CA GLY A 754 0.47 -16.95 -13.40
C GLY A 754 1.49 -17.18 -14.53
N THR A 755 1.15 -16.77 -15.77
CA THR A 755 2.03 -16.83 -16.95
C THR A 755 2.74 -15.50 -17.25
N GLY A 756 2.58 -14.49 -16.39
CA GLY A 756 3.23 -13.18 -16.54
C GLY A 756 2.56 -12.26 -17.56
N ALA A 757 1.28 -12.46 -17.87
CA ALA A 757 0.47 -11.51 -18.63
C ALA A 757 -0.35 -10.63 -17.69
N VAL A 758 -0.74 -9.45 -18.17
CA VAL A 758 -1.70 -8.57 -17.48
C VAL A 758 -3.02 -8.67 -18.20
N GLU A 759 -4.07 -8.99 -17.46
CA GLU A 759 -5.44 -8.97 -17.96
C GLU A 759 -6.16 -7.72 -17.48
N LEU A 760 -6.72 -6.99 -18.44
CA LEU A 760 -7.56 -5.84 -18.22
C LEU A 760 -9.00 -6.23 -18.52
N VAL A 761 -9.90 -6.05 -17.54
CA VAL A 761 -11.33 -6.28 -17.68
C VAL A 761 -12.08 -4.98 -17.40
N TRP A 762 -13.09 -4.70 -18.23
CA TRP A 762 -13.94 -3.52 -18.04
C TRP A 762 -15.38 -3.72 -18.50
N THR A 763 -16.32 -3.01 -17.87
CA THR A 763 -17.71 -2.94 -18.34
C THR A 763 -17.83 -1.95 -19.49
N GLN A 764 -18.71 -2.20 -20.45
CA GLN A 764 -19.22 -1.23 -21.42
C GLN A 764 -20.75 -1.35 -21.45
N PRO A 765 -21.49 -0.37 -22.03
CA PRO A 765 -22.92 -0.53 -22.20
C PRO A 765 -23.24 -1.84 -22.93
N ASN A 766 -23.99 -2.71 -22.25
CA ASN A 766 -24.39 -4.03 -22.72
C ASN A 766 -23.28 -5.08 -22.89
N ASP A 767 -22.08 -4.90 -22.32
CA ASP A 767 -20.96 -5.81 -22.56
C ASP A 767 -19.92 -5.81 -21.42
N ILE A 768 -19.27 -6.95 -21.20
CA ILE A 768 -18.05 -7.05 -20.40
C ILE A 768 -16.90 -7.39 -21.35
N ARG A 769 -15.85 -6.58 -21.34
CA ARG A 769 -14.72 -6.69 -22.26
C ARG A 769 -13.45 -7.08 -21.55
N LEU A 770 -12.59 -7.80 -22.28
CA LEU A 770 -11.26 -8.19 -21.82
C LEU A 770 -10.20 -7.93 -22.89
N ARG A 771 -9.01 -7.55 -22.43
CA ARG A 771 -7.80 -7.45 -23.24
C ARG A 771 -6.57 -7.90 -22.46
N ARG A 772 -5.71 -8.69 -23.11
CA ARG A 772 -4.48 -9.23 -22.52
C ARG A 772 -3.26 -8.47 -23.03
N PHE A 773 -2.32 -8.18 -22.15
CA PHE A 773 -1.06 -7.53 -22.44
C PHE A 773 0.11 -8.39 -22.01
N LEU A 774 1.12 -8.48 -22.87
CA LEU A 774 2.42 -9.04 -22.52
C LEU A 774 3.12 -8.08 -21.57
N VAL A 775 3.59 -8.61 -20.43
CA VAL A 775 4.48 -7.86 -19.54
C VAL A 775 5.89 -7.87 -20.12
N PRO A 776 6.46 -6.71 -20.47
CA PRO A 776 7.79 -6.68 -21.05
C PRO A 776 8.88 -6.87 -19.99
N THR A 777 10.02 -7.40 -20.43
CA THR A 777 11.16 -7.71 -19.57
C THR A 777 11.84 -6.49 -18.93
N SER A 778 11.57 -5.28 -19.42
CA SER A 778 12.09 -4.02 -18.85
C SER A 778 10.96 -3.02 -18.58
N SER A 779 11.12 -2.21 -17.52
CA SER A 779 10.13 -1.22 -17.06
C SER A 779 9.91 -0.05 -18.04
N THR A 780 10.77 0.11 -19.04
CA THR A 780 10.69 1.18 -20.06
C THR A 780 10.00 0.76 -21.36
N SER A 781 9.66 -0.53 -21.50
CA SER A 781 9.05 -1.08 -22.71
C SER A 781 7.51 -0.96 -22.69
N PHE A 782 6.91 -0.76 -23.85
CA PHE A 782 5.46 -0.69 -24.02
C PHE A 782 4.79 -2.04 -23.75
N LEU A 783 3.62 -2.00 -23.10
CA LEU A 783 2.73 -3.16 -23.03
C LEU A 783 2.27 -3.52 -24.45
N THR A 784 2.50 -4.76 -24.86
CA THR A 784 2.09 -5.23 -26.18
C THR A 784 0.81 -6.06 -26.03
N ALA A 785 -0.26 -5.68 -26.73
CA ALA A 785 -1.48 -6.48 -26.74
C ALA A 785 -1.20 -7.86 -27.36
N LEU A 786 -1.59 -8.93 -26.68
CA LEU A 786 -1.43 -10.31 -27.17
C LEU A 786 -2.50 -10.70 -28.21
N GLY A 787 -3.50 -9.84 -28.44
CA GLY A 787 -4.58 -10.07 -29.39
C GLY A 787 -5.58 -8.90 -29.44
N GLY A 788 -6.74 -9.17 -30.03
CA GLY A 788 -7.88 -8.25 -30.08
C GLY A 788 -8.67 -8.18 -28.78
N GLU A 789 -9.62 -7.26 -28.72
CA GLU A 789 -10.57 -7.16 -27.60
C GLU A 789 -11.60 -8.28 -27.69
N VAL A 790 -11.86 -8.92 -26.57
CA VAL A 790 -12.81 -10.03 -26.48
C VAL A 790 -14.04 -9.58 -25.71
N SER A 791 -15.23 -9.80 -26.28
CA SER A 791 -16.48 -9.72 -25.52
C SER A 791 -16.57 -10.98 -24.67
N ILE A 792 -16.58 -10.79 -23.35
CA ILE A 792 -16.78 -11.86 -22.38
C ILE A 792 -18.27 -12.19 -22.36
N LEU A 793 -19.13 -11.17 -22.18
CA LEU A 793 -20.57 -11.39 -22.06
C LEU A 793 -21.37 -10.16 -22.49
N ALA A 794 -22.34 -10.36 -23.40
CA ALA A 794 -23.32 -9.33 -23.72
C ALA A 794 -24.40 -9.24 -22.63
N THR A 795 -24.18 -8.44 -21.59
CA THR A 795 -25.16 -8.20 -20.51
C THR A 795 -25.65 -6.76 -20.52
N PRO A 796 -26.95 -6.49 -20.76
CA PRO A 796 -27.43 -5.14 -20.98
C PRO A 796 -27.11 -4.13 -19.85
N ASN A 797 -27.00 -4.58 -18.60
CA ASN A 797 -26.93 -3.73 -17.41
C ASN A 797 -25.89 -4.20 -16.38
N ALA A 798 -24.71 -4.65 -16.82
CA ALA A 798 -23.62 -4.95 -15.88
C ALA A 798 -23.12 -3.67 -15.20
N ILE A 799 -23.06 -3.70 -13.87
CA ILE A 799 -22.48 -2.69 -12.98
C ILE A 799 -21.55 -3.38 -11.99
N ASP A 800 -20.61 -2.65 -11.39
CA ASP A 800 -19.67 -3.12 -10.36
C ASP A 800 -19.03 -4.48 -10.65
N MET A 801 -17.78 -4.49 -11.10
CA MET A 801 -17.12 -5.72 -11.51
C MET A 801 -15.79 -5.96 -10.80
N THR A 802 -15.42 -7.23 -10.71
CA THR A 802 -14.06 -7.63 -10.35
C THR A 802 -13.69 -8.90 -11.09
N ALA A 803 -12.40 -9.08 -11.33
CA ALA A 803 -11.88 -10.30 -11.93
C ALA A 803 -10.66 -10.76 -11.13
N VAL A 804 -10.51 -12.07 -11.00
CA VAL A 804 -9.40 -12.69 -10.28
C VAL A 804 -8.88 -13.90 -11.05
N HIS A 805 -7.57 -14.05 -11.10
CA HIS A 805 -6.94 -15.21 -11.72
C HIS A 805 -7.08 -16.48 -10.86
N THR A 806 -7.35 -17.63 -11.48
CA THR A 806 -7.62 -18.92 -10.79
C THR A 806 -6.61 -20.03 -11.10
N GLY A 807 -5.52 -19.75 -11.82
CA GLY A 807 -4.52 -20.76 -12.22
C GLY A 807 -4.08 -20.57 -13.68
N SER A 808 -3.12 -21.35 -14.17
CA SER A 808 -2.31 -21.14 -15.40
C SER A 808 -3.08 -20.85 -16.71
N GLY A 809 -3.76 -19.71 -16.81
CA GLY A 809 -4.58 -19.31 -17.95
C GLY A 809 -6.09 -19.30 -17.70
N SER A 810 -6.56 -19.23 -16.46
CA SER A 810 -8.00 -19.08 -16.17
C SER A 810 -8.27 -17.92 -15.20
N MET A 811 -9.46 -17.35 -15.31
CA MET A 811 -9.96 -16.28 -14.47
C MET A 811 -11.40 -16.54 -14.05
N LEU A 812 -11.81 -15.95 -12.95
CA LEU A 812 -13.21 -15.83 -12.58
C LEU A 812 -13.61 -14.36 -12.65
N THR A 813 -14.59 -14.04 -13.49
CA THR A 813 -15.16 -12.69 -13.58
C THR A 813 -16.45 -12.63 -12.78
N LEU A 814 -16.59 -11.62 -11.94
CA LEU A 814 -17.78 -11.35 -11.15
C LEU A 814 -18.34 -9.97 -11.47
N TRP A 815 -19.66 -9.87 -11.56
CA TRP A 815 -20.34 -8.59 -11.81
C TRP A 815 -21.72 -8.58 -11.17
N ALA A 816 -22.19 -7.38 -10.87
CA ALA A 816 -23.58 -7.13 -10.54
C ALA A 816 -24.38 -6.79 -11.80
N ASP A 817 -25.62 -7.27 -11.90
CA ASP A 817 -26.46 -7.11 -13.10
C ASP A 817 -27.85 -6.59 -12.73
N ASN A 818 -28.26 -5.47 -13.33
CA ASN A 818 -29.53 -4.80 -13.06
C ASN A 818 -30.56 -5.04 -14.18
N ARG A 819 -30.91 -6.30 -14.46
CA ARG A 819 -31.86 -6.67 -15.54
C ARG A 819 -33.34 -6.57 -15.16
N TRP A 820 -33.70 -6.58 -13.87
CA TRP A 820 -35.10 -6.76 -13.41
C TRP A 820 -35.55 -5.83 -12.26
N GLY A 821 -34.86 -4.72 -12.02
CA GLY A 821 -35.16 -3.81 -10.91
C GLY A 821 -34.66 -4.28 -9.54
N ALA A 822 -33.88 -5.36 -9.52
CA ALA A 822 -33.04 -5.81 -8.42
C ALA A 822 -31.65 -6.15 -9.00
N THR A 823 -30.59 -5.85 -8.24
CA THR A 823 -29.21 -6.09 -8.69
C THR A 823 -28.72 -7.47 -8.26
N GLU A 824 -28.43 -8.35 -9.20
CA GLU A 824 -28.01 -9.73 -8.90
C GLU A 824 -26.53 -9.94 -9.17
N LEU A 825 -25.86 -10.71 -8.30
CA LEU A 825 -24.44 -11.03 -8.47
C LEU A 825 -24.27 -12.31 -9.30
N TYR A 826 -23.40 -12.25 -10.31
CA TYR A 826 -23.06 -13.37 -11.18
C TYR A 826 -21.56 -13.65 -11.17
N ALA A 827 -21.20 -14.90 -11.47
CA ALA A 827 -19.84 -15.34 -11.72
C ALA A 827 -19.76 -16.13 -13.03
N ALA A 828 -18.71 -15.92 -13.80
CA ALA A 828 -18.42 -16.68 -15.01
C ALA A 828 -16.94 -17.03 -15.07
N PRO A 829 -16.57 -18.33 -15.16
CA PRO A 829 -15.20 -18.73 -15.40
C PRO A 829 -14.82 -18.40 -16.84
N VAL A 830 -13.61 -17.87 -17.00
CA VAL A 830 -13.02 -17.48 -18.27
C VAL A 830 -11.76 -18.32 -18.46
N ASP A 831 -11.70 -19.10 -19.54
CA ASP A 831 -10.55 -19.96 -19.87
C ASP A 831 -9.81 -19.45 -21.12
N PHE A 832 -8.55 -19.06 -20.92
CA PHE A 832 -7.67 -18.57 -21.97
C PHE A 832 -6.87 -19.68 -22.66
N SER A 833 -6.92 -20.93 -22.17
CA SER A 833 -6.24 -22.06 -22.83
C SER A 833 -6.76 -22.33 -24.24
N SER A 834 -8.01 -21.92 -24.50
CA SER A 834 -8.68 -22.03 -25.79
C SER A 834 -8.25 -20.97 -26.83
N CYS A 835 -7.54 -19.92 -26.44
CA CYS A 835 -7.13 -18.84 -27.36
C CYS A 835 -5.89 -18.11 -26.79
N PRO A 836 -4.66 -18.48 -27.23
CA PRO A 836 -3.39 -17.94 -26.74
C PRO A 836 -3.26 -16.41 -26.83
#